data_AF-A0A846MUP3-F1
#
_entry.id   AF-A0A846MUP3-F1
#
_cell.length_a   1.000
_cell.length_b   1.000
_cell.length_c   1.000
_cell.angle_alpha   90.00
_cell.angle_beta   90.00
_cell.angle_gamma   90.00
#
_symmetry.space_group_name_H-M   'P 1'
#
loop_
_entity.id
_entity.type
_entity.pdbx_description
1 polymer ?
#
loop_
_entity_poly.entity_id
_entity_poly.type
_entity_poly.pdbx_seq_one_letter_code
_entity_poly.pdbx_strand_id
1 'polypeptide(L)'
;MRSSSHRHDIDALRAIAVLLVIAYHFGLSQLSGGFVGVDIFFVISGFLIGGILDRELAEGRFSLTRFYERRVRRIFPALFAVLGASAVAASLWLFPADFQRFAESVGAAALFWSNIFFNATAGYWDVAASSKPLLHTWSLAVEEQFYLVFPLVLFAIRKWSLSRRAAVLGVLGVASFVASVWAVKADPTGAFYLAPYRFWEFLIGAGLAIAPDVFARLKGWSDAAALAGLVMIVVAALTLTPGANFPGLGAVLPCLGAALLIAAGPENSVSRALSWRPIAFIGLISYSLYLWHWPIWVFANHLLARAPTPLETAGLVALTLAASVLSWRFIEQPFRAKDAVSRKPLFAMAAAAMALLCIFAGVGITTNGLPGRFDSKIVAIAAQQAPRDAVRDHCFGIKPEDVSVHRLCGIGEERQPASFVLWGDSHAEAIEPAIADIAKRHNRRGLFAGSPSCVPLVGVDRYDVPACRAFNDRVLAMILRHKEITTVILMARWGKAAQGTAYGNEGNGFVAIGDDEAHAQAPAENAPIFARGLKRTVDALRAGGKQVLLVGPVPEIGWTVPQVLARLAQEHREHVVVSPPAKKFYEREAEVLPLFHAMAEQQGVSAVFPHDYLCKSGRCAVRKEGIPLYKDEHHLSDYGAKKLEPLLDKAIDPLFKLS
;
A
#
# COMPACT_ATOMS: atom_id res chain seq x y z
N MET A 1 47.56 2.05 14.42
CA MET A 1 46.68 1.70 15.56
C MET A 1 45.70 2.85 15.82
N ARG A 2 44.42 2.66 15.54
CA ARG A 2 43.32 3.39 16.19
C ARG A 2 42.31 2.31 16.60
N SER A 3 42.02 2.19 17.90
CA SER A 3 40.85 1.43 18.32
C SER A 3 39.64 2.03 17.59
N SER A 4 38.76 1.19 17.04
CA SER A 4 37.58 1.70 16.34
C SER A 4 36.67 2.36 17.38
N SER A 5 36.80 3.68 17.56
CA SER A 5 35.85 4.44 18.38
C SER A 5 34.46 4.23 17.79
N HIS A 6 33.51 3.86 18.64
CA HIS A 6 32.13 3.66 18.25
C HIS A 6 31.58 4.95 17.61
N ARG A 7 30.93 4.83 16.45
CA ARG A 7 30.41 5.97 15.68
C ARG A 7 28.99 6.33 16.15
N HIS A 8 28.91 7.14 17.21
CA HIS A 8 27.65 7.63 17.78
C HIS A 8 26.79 8.44 16.80
N ASP A 9 27.42 9.10 15.84
CA ASP A 9 26.77 9.83 14.76
C ASP A 9 25.97 8.92 13.81
N ILE A 10 26.42 7.68 13.59
CA ILE A 10 25.65 6.68 12.84
C ILE A 10 24.43 6.21 13.63
N ASP A 11 24.56 6.00 14.94
CA ASP A 11 23.40 5.66 15.78
C ASP A 11 22.37 6.80 15.77
N ALA A 12 22.82 8.06 15.84
CA ALA A 12 21.93 9.19 15.75
C ALA A 12 21.20 9.27 14.40
N LEU A 13 21.90 8.98 13.28
CA LEU A 13 21.27 8.91 11.96
C LEU A 13 20.25 7.77 11.86
N ARG A 14 20.53 6.60 12.47
CA ARG A 14 19.55 5.50 12.61
C ARG A 14 18.34 5.93 13.43
N ALA A 15 18.54 6.72 14.48
CA ALA A 15 17.46 7.27 15.31
C ALA A 15 16.55 8.20 14.50
N ILE A 16 17.14 9.13 13.74
CA ILE A 16 16.38 10.02 12.84
C ILE A 16 15.56 9.20 11.85
N ALA A 17 16.19 8.23 11.18
CA ALA A 17 15.53 7.38 10.19
C ALA A 17 14.32 6.62 10.76
N VAL A 18 14.46 5.96 11.92
CA VAL A 18 13.34 5.21 12.51
C VAL A 18 12.24 6.12 13.06
N LEU A 19 12.59 7.28 13.63
CA LEU A 19 11.61 8.23 14.15
C LEU A 19 10.76 8.84 13.03
N LEU A 20 11.36 9.13 11.88
CA LEU A 20 10.63 9.57 10.68
C LEU A 20 9.62 8.52 10.23
N VAL A 21 10.04 7.25 10.15
CA VAL A 21 9.16 6.14 9.76
C VAL A 21 8.00 5.96 10.74
N ILE A 22 8.26 6.05 12.04
CA ILE A 22 7.23 5.86 13.07
C ILE A 22 6.26 7.04 13.07
N ALA A 23 6.77 8.27 13.04
CA ALA A 23 5.93 9.46 13.02
C ALA A 23 4.98 9.47 11.80
N TYR A 24 5.50 9.07 10.63
CA TYR A 24 4.69 8.89 9.43
C TYR A 24 3.56 7.86 9.63
N HIS A 25 3.89 6.66 10.12
CA HIS A 25 2.89 5.61 10.30
C HIS A 25 1.87 5.89 11.41
N PHE A 26 2.26 6.64 12.45
CA PHE A 26 1.39 7.01 13.57
C PHE A 26 0.57 8.28 13.30
N GLY A 27 0.57 8.78 12.05
CA GLY A 27 -0.37 9.81 11.59
C GLY A 27 0.06 11.26 11.81
N LEU A 28 1.36 11.56 11.98
CA LEU A 28 1.82 12.95 11.92
C LEU A 28 1.76 13.45 10.46
N SER A 29 0.67 14.14 10.13
CA SER A 29 0.40 14.66 8.78
C SER A 29 1.45 15.65 8.26
N GLN A 30 2.17 16.34 9.16
CA GLN A 30 3.24 17.27 8.78
C GLN A 30 4.49 16.56 8.23
N LEU A 31 4.64 15.25 8.48
CA LEU A 31 5.77 14.45 8.02
C LEU A 31 5.33 13.51 6.90
N SER A 32 4.74 14.06 5.84
CA SER A 32 4.26 13.29 4.68
C SER A 32 5.35 12.45 4.02
N GLY A 33 6.61 12.87 4.16
CA GLY A 33 7.80 12.21 3.64
C GLY A 33 8.50 11.30 4.64
N GLY A 34 7.96 11.05 5.84
CA GLY A 34 8.67 10.29 6.86
C GLY A 34 8.99 8.83 6.48
N PHE A 35 8.32 8.27 5.46
CA PHE A 35 8.64 6.96 4.89
C PHE A 35 10.08 6.87 4.32
N VAL A 36 10.71 7.99 3.95
CA VAL A 36 12.07 8.02 3.41
C VAL A 36 13.16 7.63 4.41
N GLY A 37 12.81 7.45 5.68
CA GLY A 37 13.72 6.89 6.66
C GLY A 37 14.23 5.49 6.28
N VAL A 38 13.49 4.73 5.47
CA VAL A 38 13.94 3.44 4.94
C VAL A 38 15.13 3.59 3.98
N ASP A 39 15.10 4.59 3.11
CA ASP A 39 16.17 4.90 2.14
C ASP A 39 17.45 5.36 2.87
N ILE A 40 17.29 6.11 3.96
CA ILE A 40 18.38 6.46 4.87
C ILE A 40 18.97 5.18 5.50
N PHE A 41 18.14 4.22 5.92
CA PHE A 41 18.63 2.92 6.41
C PHE A 41 19.41 2.16 5.34
N PHE A 42 18.99 2.16 4.08
CA PHE A 42 19.71 1.49 3.00
C PHE A 42 21.12 2.08 2.80
N VAL A 43 21.26 3.42 2.84
CA VAL A 43 22.57 4.08 2.80
C VAL A 43 23.44 3.70 4.01
N ILE A 44 22.88 3.74 5.24
CA ILE A 44 23.61 3.33 6.45
C ILE A 44 24.08 1.87 6.36
N SER A 45 23.20 0.98 5.91
CA SER A 45 23.48 -0.45 5.78
C SER A 45 24.58 -0.72 4.76
N GLY A 46 24.53 -0.04 3.60
CA GLY A 46 25.61 -0.03 2.62
C GLY A 46 26.95 0.42 3.20
N PHE A 47 26.97 1.53 3.95
CA PHE A 47 28.18 2.05 4.60
C PHE A 47 28.78 1.07 5.60
N LEU A 48 27.95 0.53 6.50
CA LEU A 48 28.40 -0.39 7.54
C LEU A 48 28.92 -1.71 6.93
N ILE A 49 28.19 -2.30 6.00
CA ILE A 49 28.59 -3.57 5.37
C ILE A 49 29.78 -3.38 4.44
N GLY A 50 29.79 -2.33 3.62
CA GLY A 50 30.92 -1.97 2.77
C GLY A 50 32.22 -1.83 3.56
N GLY A 51 32.19 -1.06 4.66
CA GLY A 51 33.37 -0.85 5.49
C GLY A 51 33.83 -2.10 6.23
N ILE A 52 32.90 -2.96 6.70
CA ILE A 52 33.27 -4.24 7.32
C ILE A 52 33.96 -5.15 6.30
N LEU A 53 33.38 -5.29 5.10
CA LEU A 53 33.88 -6.20 4.08
C LEU A 53 35.22 -5.74 3.51
N ASP A 54 35.36 -4.45 3.18
CA ASP A 54 36.61 -3.91 2.64
C ASP A 54 37.77 -4.06 3.63
N ARG A 55 37.53 -3.74 4.92
CA ARG A 55 38.53 -3.95 5.98
C ARG A 55 38.92 -5.42 6.12
N GLU A 56 37.95 -6.33 6.17
CA GLU A 56 38.25 -7.77 6.29
C GLU A 56 38.99 -8.33 5.07
N LEU A 57 38.72 -7.81 3.87
CA LEU A 57 39.45 -8.17 2.65
C LEU A 57 40.88 -7.62 2.68
N ALA A 58 41.06 -6.35 3.06
CA ALA A 58 42.37 -5.70 3.16
C ALA A 58 43.28 -6.40 4.19
N GLU A 59 42.70 -6.89 5.29
CA GLU A 59 43.42 -7.63 6.34
C GLU A 59 43.60 -9.13 6.02
N GLY A 60 43.07 -9.63 4.91
CA GLY A 60 43.12 -11.06 4.57
C GLY A 60 42.28 -11.96 5.48
N ARG A 61 41.32 -11.40 6.22
CA ARG A 61 40.47 -12.09 7.21
C ARG A 61 39.04 -12.33 6.73
N PHE A 62 38.72 -12.03 5.47
CA PHE A 62 37.37 -12.22 4.97
C PHE A 62 36.91 -13.69 5.01
N SER A 63 35.68 -13.93 5.46
CA SER A 63 35.04 -15.24 5.46
C SER A 63 33.55 -15.08 5.31
N LEU A 64 32.97 -15.69 4.27
CA LEU A 64 31.52 -15.69 4.04
C LEU A 64 30.76 -16.29 5.23
N THR A 65 31.25 -17.41 5.78
CA THR A 65 30.62 -18.03 6.95
C THR A 65 30.60 -17.11 8.16
N ARG A 66 31.70 -16.40 8.45
CA ARG A 66 31.72 -15.41 9.55
C ARG A 66 30.83 -14.21 9.28
N PHE A 67 30.75 -13.78 8.02
CA PHE A 67 29.87 -12.69 7.62
C PHE A 67 28.40 -13.05 7.87
N TYR A 68 27.93 -14.17 7.32
CA TYR A 68 26.54 -14.62 7.49
C TYR A 68 26.22 -14.99 8.93
N GLU A 69 27.17 -15.56 9.68
CA GLU A 69 27.00 -15.78 11.12
C GLU A 69 26.67 -14.47 11.86
N ARG A 70 27.38 -13.38 11.57
CA ARG A 70 27.09 -12.07 12.17
C ARG A 70 25.74 -11.51 11.73
N ARG A 71 25.28 -11.79 10.51
CA ARG A 71 23.96 -11.37 10.03
C ARG A 71 22.85 -12.13 10.74
N VAL A 72 22.96 -13.46 10.81
CA VAL A 72 22.01 -14.31 11.54
C VAL A 72 21.89 -13.88 13.00
N ARG A 73 23.01 -13.71 13.72
CA ARG A 73 22.99 -13.22 15.13
C ARG A 73 22.33 -11.86 15.29
N ARG A 74 22.42 -11.00 14.27
CA ARG A 74 21.97 -9.62 14.33
C ARG A 74 20.49 -9.47 13.99
N ILE A 75 19.97 -10.29 13.08
CA ILE A 75 18.71 -10.04 12.37
C ILE A 75 17.65 -11.06 12.74
N PHE A 76 17.99 -12.34 12.71
CA PHE A 76 17.03 -13.44 12.82
C PHE A 76 16.33 -13.50 14.19
N PRO A 77 17.02 -13.39 15.34
CA PRO A 77 16.37 -13.53 16.65
C PRO A 77 15.21 -12.56 16.87
N ALA A 78 15.44 -11.26 16.64
CA ALA A 78 14.39 -10.25 16.86
C ALA A 78 13.29 -10.34 15.79
N LEU A 79 13.64 -10.56 14.51
CA LEU A 79 12.65 -10.75 13.45
C LEU A 79 11.74 -11.94 13.76
N PHE A 80 12.30 -13.11 14.04
CA PHE A 80 11.51 -14.32 14.29
C PHE A 80 10.67 -14.21 15.57
N ALA A 81 11.15 -13.48 16.58
CA ALA A 81 10.33 -13.17 17.75
C ALA A 81 9.12 -12.30 17.39
N VAL A 82 9.29 -11.27 16.55
CA VAL A 82 8.18 -10.43 16.07
C VAL A 82 7.22 -11.23 15.19
N LEU A 83 7.73 -12.08 14.29
CA LEU A 83 6.91 -12.95 13.45
C LEU A 83 6.10 -13.94 14.31
N GLY A 84 6.72 -14.56 15.31
CA GLY A 84 6.05 -15.46 16.25
C GLY A 84 4.98 -14.74 17.09
N ALA A 85 5.31 -13.58 17.66
CA ALA A 85 4.34 -12.77 18.42
C ALA A 85 3.17 -12.31 17.54
N SER A 86 3.46 -11.90 16.31
CA SER A 86 2.44 -11.53 15.32
C SER A 86 1.58 -12.73 14.92
N ALA A 87 2.17 -13.93 14.80
CA ALA A 87 1.44 -15.16 14.51
C ALA A 87 0.47 -15.54 15.63
N VAL A 88 0.88 -15.36 16.89
CA VAL A 88 -0.02 -15.52 18.04
C VAL A 88 -1.15 -14.50 17.98
N ALA A 89 -0.84 -13.21 17.82
CA ALA A 89 -1.86 -12.15 17.73
C ALA A 89 -2.86 -12.40 16.57
N ALA A 90 -2.36 -12.76 15.40
CA ALA A 90 -3.17 -13.09 14.24
C ALA A 90 -4.09 -14.30 14.50
N SER A 91 -3.57 -15.34 15.15
CA SER A 91 -4.33 -16.56 15.48
C SER A 91 -5.48 -16.28 16.44
N LEU A 92 -5.39 -15.22 17.25
CA LEU A 92 -6.43 -14.81 18.18
C LEU A 92 -7.45 -13.86 17.52
N TRP A 93 -6.99 -12.96 16.66
CA TRP A 93 -7.80 -11.80 16.25
C TRP A 93 -8.25 -11.80 14.80
N LEU A 94 -7.44 -12.30 13.87
CA LEU A 94 -7.76 -12.24 12.44
C LEU A 94 -8.74 -13.34 12.03
N PHE A 95 -9.73 -12.94 11.24
CA PHE A 95 -10.67 -13.83 10.58
C PHE A 95 -10.00 -14.62 9.45
N PRO A 96 -10.61 -15.71 8.95
CA PRO A 96 -9.92 -16.67 8.09
C PRO A 96 -9.22 -16.07 6.87
N ALA A 97 -9.90 -15.20 6.09
CA ALA A 97 -9.32 -14.60 4.89
C ALA A 97 -8.07 -13.75 5.20
N ASP A 98 -8.13 -12.87 6.21
CA ASP A 98 -6.98 -12.05 6.60
C ASP A 98 -5.89 -12.86 7.29
N PHE A 99 -6.26 -13.89 8.05
CA PHE A 99 -5.32 -14.81 8.66
C PHE A 99 -4.52 -15.57 7.59
N GLN A 100 -5.17 -16.03 6.53
CA GLN A 100 -4.51 -16.70 5.41
C GLN A 100 -3.49 -15.76 4.74
N ARG A 101 -3.89 -14.54 4.37
CA ARG A 101 -2.99 -13.53 3.78
C ARG A 101 -1.83 -13.19 4.72
N PHE A 102 -2.10 -13.08 6.02
CA PHE A 102 -1.08 -12.90 7.04
C PHE A 102 -0.11 -14.10 7.07
N ALA A 103 -0.61 -15.33 7.05
CA ALA A 103 0.19 -16.55 7.06
C ALA A 103 1.12 -16.64 5.83
N GLU A 104 0.63 -16.29 4.65
CA GLU A 104 1.45 -16.15 3.44
C GLU A 104 2.59 -15.13 3.64
N SER A 105 2.28 -13.97 4.23
CA SER A 105 3.28 -12.94 4.52
C SER A 105 4.31 -13.37 5.59
N VAL A 106 3.92 -14.24 6.54
CA VAL A 106 4.86 -14.84 7.52
C VAL A 106 5.88 -15.72 6.80
N GLY A 107 5.41 -16.59 5.90
CA GLY A 107 6.30 -17.44 5.10
C GLY A 107 7.26 -16.61 4.25
N ALA A 108 6.74 -15.58 3.56
CA ALA A 108 7.56 -14.68 2.76
C ALA A 108 8.58 -13.90 3.60
N ALA A 109 8.20 -13.39 4.77
CA ALA A 109 9.11 -12.68 5.67
C ALA A 109 10.19 -13.59 6.26
N ALA A 110 9.83 -14.82 6.66
CA ALA A 110 10.77 -15.81 7.20
C ALA A 110 11.85 -16.21 6.19
N LEU A 111 11.52 -16.19 4.89
CA LEU A 111 12.42 -16.52 3.78
C LEU A 111 13.10 -15.29 3.16
N PHE A 112 12.89 -14.08 3.70
CA PHE A 112 13.35 -12.81 3.11
C PHE A 112 12.93 -12.62 1.65
N TRP A 113 11.70 -13.04 1.35
CA TRP A 113 11.00 -12.91 0.06
C TRP A 113 9.82 -11.93 0.12
N SER A 114 9.59 -11.30 1.28
CA SER A 114 8.44 -10.42 1.50
C SER A 114 8.34 -9.28 0.50
N ASN A 115 9.45 -8.73 0.00
CA ASN A 115 9.40 -7.68 -1.02
C ASN A 115 8.80 -8.17 -2.36
N ILE A 116 9.14 -9.38 -2.79
CA ILE A 116 8.59 -9.95 -4.03
C ILE A 116 7.14 -10.39 -3.80
N PHE A 117 6.84 -10.94 -2.63
CA PHE A 117 5.46 -11.27 -2.24
C PHE A 117 4.57 -10.02 -2.23
N PHE A 118 5.01 -8.93 -1.60
CA PHE A 118 4.25 -7.69 -1.58
C PHE A 118 4.19 -7.03 -2.96
N ASN A 119 5.23 -7.12 -3.79
CA ASN A 119 5.14 -6.70 -5.19
C ASN A 119 4.04 -7.46 -5.96
N ALA A 120 4.01 -8.79 -5.82
CA ALA A 120 3.04 -9.64 -6.51
C ALA A 120 1.60 -9.47 -5.99
N THR A 121 1.45 -9.00 -4.74
CA THR A 121 0.14 -8.85 -4.08
C THR A 121 -0.33 -7.40 -3.96
N ALA A 122 0.51 -6.41 -4.30
CA ALA A 122 0.21 -4.98 -4.23
C ALA A 122 -0.75 -4.48 -5.34
N GLY A 123 -1.49 -5.39 -6.00
CA GLY A 123 -2.55 -5.02 -6.92
C GLY A 123 -3.62 -4.16 -6.23
N TYR A 124 -4.48 -3.51 -7.01
CA TYR A 124 -5.49 -2.57 -6.50
C TYR A 124 -6.47 -3.15 -5.45
N TRP A 125 -6.65 -4.48 -5.41
CA TRP A 125 -7.47 -5.21 -4.41
C TRP A 125 -6.70 -5.63 -3.18
N ASP A 126 -5.47 -5.16 -3.07
CA ASP A 126 -4.69 -5.34 -1.88
C ASP A 126 -5.43 -4.70 -0.71
N VAL A 127 -5.58 -5.44 0.38
CA VAL A 127 -6.06 -4.85 1.63
C VAL A 127 -5.12 -3.68 1.90
N ALA A 128 -5.68 -2.49 2.16
CA ALA A 128 -4.93 -1.24 2.25
C ALA A 128 -3.60 -1.48 2.95
N ALA A 129 -2.47 -0.96 2.44
CA ALA A 129 -1.14 -1.23 2.99
C ALA A 129 -1.10 -1.16 4.54
N SER A 130 -1.88 -0.26 5.14
CA SER A 130 -2.14 -0.06 6.57
C SER A 130 -2.76 -1.23 7.33
N SER A 131 -3.25 -2.26 6.64
CA SER A 131 -3.94 -3.43 7.21
C SER A 131 -3.06 -4.68 7.23
N LYS A 132 -1.88 -4.64 6.60
CA LYS A 132 -0.95 -5.78 6.49
C LYS A 132 0.05 -5.78 7.64
N PRO A 133 -0.07 -6.67 8.64
CA PRO A 133 0.74 -6.56 9.87
C PRO A 133 2.25 -6.68 9.65
N LEU A 134 2.67 -7.33 8.55
CA LEU A 134 4.08 -7.58 8.24
C LEU A 134 4.59 -6.82 7.03
N LEU A 135 3.86 -5.81 6.55
CA LEU A 135 4.23 -5.09 5.32
C LEU A 135 5.66 -4.55 5.39
N HIS A 136 6.00 -3.84 6.46
CA HIS A 136 7.34 -3.26 6.70
C HIS A 136 8.52 -4.23 6.50
N THR A 137 8.31 -5.55 6.55
CA THR A 137 9.37 -6.55 6.31
C THR A 137 9.90 -6.55 4.87
N TRP A 138 9.22 -5.91 3.92
CA TRP A 138 9.69 -5.81 2.53
C TRP A 138 11.08 -5.15 2.45
N SER A 139 11.33 -4.11 3.24
CA SER A 139 12.60 -3.38 3.20
C SER A 139 13.73 -4.25 3.74
N LEU A 140 13.44 -5.08 4.74
CA LEU A 140 14.36 -6.04 5.32
C LEU A 140 14.71 -7.16 4.34
N ALA A 141 13.75 -7.61 3.53
CA ALA A 141 14.04 -8.56 2.45
C ALA A 141 14.98 -7.97 1.39
N VAL A 142 14.77 -6.70 0.99
CA VAL A 142 15.70 -5.99 0.09
C VAL A 142 17.10 -5.88 0.72
N GLU A 143 17.18 -5.54 2.00
CA GLU A 143 18.43 -5.44 2.74
C GLU A 143 19.17 -6.80 2.82
N GLU A 144 18.48 -7.90 3.14
CA GLU A 144 19.11 -9.23 3.14
C GLU A 144 19.52 -9.69 1.74
N GLN A 145 18.74 -9.37 0.70
CA GLN A 145 19.12 -9.65 -0.69
C GLN A 145 20.41 -8.92 -1.07
N PHE A 146 20.58 -7.66 -0.62
CA PHE A 146 21.85 -6.95 -0.76
C PHE A 146 22.98 -7.66 0.03
N TYR A 147 22.72 -8.10 1.26
CA TYR A 147 23.71 -8.82 2.08
C TYR A 147 24.09 -10.19 1.54
N LEU A 148 23.22 -10.83 0.75
CA LEU A 148 23.52 -12.08 0.06
C LEU A 148 24.42 -11.84 -1.15
N VAL A 149 24.14 -10.81 -1.95
CA VAL A 149 24.82 -10.56 -3.23
C VAL A 149 26.13 -9.79 -3.04
N PHE A 150 26.12 -8.72 -2.24
CA PHE A 150 27.23 -7.77 -2.18
C PHE A 150 28.58 -8.35 -1.69
N PRO A 151 28.63 -9.23 -0.66
CA PRO A 151 29.89 -9.87 -0.28
C PRO A 151 30.48 -10.74 -1.38
N LEU A 152 29.65 -11.39 -2.20
CA LEU A 152 30.10 -12.20 -3.33
C LEU A 152 30.72 -11.32 -4.42
N VAL A 153 30.07 -10.19 -4.73
CA VAL A 153 30.59 -9.19 -5.68
C VAL A 153 31.95 -8.67 -5.21
N LEU A 154 32.05 -8.20 -3.96
CA LEU A 154 33.31 -7.68 -3.40
C LEU A 154 34.41 -8.75 -3.38
N PHE A 155 34.08 -10.00 -3.08
CA PHE A 155 35.04 -11.09 -3.10
C PHE A 155 35.56 -11.40 -4.52
N ALA A 156 34.66 -11.40 -5.52
CA ALA A 156 35.03 -11.61 -6.92
C ALA A 156 36.02 -10.54 -7.40
N ILE A 157 35.79 -9.28 -7.03
CA ILE A 157 36.63 -8.14 -7.44
C ILE A 157 37.74 -7.79 -6.46
N ARG A 158 37.98 -8.60 -5.41
CA ARG A 158 38.92 -8.27 -4.32
C ARG A 158 40.37 -8.04 -4.78
N LYS A 159 40.78 -8.64 -5.90
CA LYS A 159 42.13 -8.51 -6.47
C LYS A 159 42.29 -7.26 -7.33
N TRP A 160 41.21 -6.53 -7.61
CA TRP A 160 41.24 -5.34 -8.44
C TRP A 160 41.73 -4.12 -7.65
N SER A 161 42.35 -3.16 -8.34
CA SER A 161 42.73 -1.89 -7.75
C SER A 161 41.51 -1.17 -7.18
N LEU A 162 41.72 -0.31 -6.17
CA LEU A 162 40.64 0.47 -5.56
C LEU A 162 39.82 1.24 -6.60
N SER A 163 40.48 1.88 -7.57
CA SER A 163 39.82 2.61 -8.66
C SER A 163 38.92 1.73 -9.52
N ARG A 164 39.34 0.49 -9.83
CA ARG A 164 38.52 -0.45 -10.60
C ARG A 164 37.34 -0.96 -9.78
N ARG A 165 37.53 -1.25 -8.49
CA ARG A 165 36.43 -1.63 -7.58
C ARG A 165 35.40 -0.51 -7.49
N ALA A 166 35.86 0.72 -7.24
CA ALA A 166 35.00 1.90 -7.18
C ALA A 166 34.25 2.14 -8.50
N ALA A 167 34.92 1.99 -9.64
CA ALA A 167 34.29 2.14 -10.95
C ALA A 167 33.17 1.11 -11.17
N VAL A 168 33.40 -0.17 -10.86
CA VAL A 168 32.37 -1.22 -11.03
C VAL A 168 31.19 -1.03 -10.09
N LEU A 169 31.44 -0.70 -8.82
CA LEU A 169 30.36 -0.39 -7.88
C LEU A 169 29.59 0.87 -8.30
N GLY A 170 30.29 1.87 -8.84
CA GLY A 170 29.68 3.07 -9.41
C GLY A 170 28.79 2.76 -10.61
N VAL A 171 29.27 1.94 -11.56
CA VAL A 171 28.48 1.50 -12.72
C VAL A 171 27.24 0.71 -12.28
N LEU A 172 27.38 -0.21 -11.32
CA LEU A 172 26.23 -0.94 -10.78
C LEU A 172 25.23 -0.01 -10.07
N GLY A 173 25.73 0.98 -9.33
CA GLY A 173 24.90 1.98 -8.67
C GLY A 173 24.15 2.84 -9.67
N VAL A 174 24.83 3.36 -10.68
CA VAL A 174 24.21 4.15 -11.75
C VAL A 174 23.20 3.32 -12.54
N ALA A 175 23.52 2.07 -12.88
CA ALA A 175 22.59 1.19 -13.59
C ALA A 175 21.32 0.92 -12.76
N SER A 176 21.46 0.63 -11.46
CA SER A 176 20.34 0.44 -10.54
C SER A 176 19.50 1.73 -10.39
N PHE A 177 20.14 2.90 -10.33
CA PHE A 177 19.45 4.19 -10.27
C PHE A 177 18.68 4.52 -11.56
N VAL A 178 19.30 4.34 -12.73
CA VAL A 178 18.64 4.53 -14.03
C VAL A 178 17.46 3.58 -14.18
N ALA A 179 17.63 2.32 -13.78
CA ALA A 179 16.55 1.34 -13.76
C ALA A 179 15.41 1.76 -12.81
N SER A 180 15.73 2.32 -11.64
CA SER A 180 14.75 2.88 -10.70
C SER A 180 13.93 4.02 -11.31
N VAL A 181 14.61 5.00 -11.95
CA VAL A 181 13.95 6.15 -12.59
C VAL A 181 13.03 5.69 -13.74
N TRP A 182 13.46 4.69 -14.52
CA TRP A 182 12.63 4.12 -15.58
C TRP A 182 11.44 3.33 -15.01
N ALA A 183 11.68 2.48 -14.01
CA ALA A 183 10.67 1.61 -13.42
C ALA A 183 9.56 2.40 -12.73
N VAL A 184 9.85 3.55 -12.12
CA VAL A 184 8.82 4.42 -11.51
C VAL A 184 7.69 4.78 -12.50
N LYS A 185 7.98 4.84 -13.81
CA LYS A 185 6.96 5.05 -14.84
C LYS A 185 6.39 3.76 -15.43
N ALA A 186 7.23 2.74 -15.59
CA ALA A 186 6.85 1.50 -16.28
C ALA A 186 6.18 0.46 -15.37
N ASP A 187 6.61 0.38 -14.11
CA ASP A 187 6.16 -0.54 -13.08
C ASP A 187 6.41 0.10 -11.68
N PRO A 188 5.52 1.02 -11.23
CA PRO A 188 5.71 1.76 -9.98
C PRO A 188 5.80 0.85 -8.75
N THR A 189 5.01 -0.23 -8.73
CA THR A 189 5.01 -1.22 -7.66
C THR A 189 6.34 -1.96 -7.61
N GLY A 190 6.83 -2.41 -8.77
CA GLY A 190 8.14 -3.02 -8.90
C GLY A 190 9.25 -2.08 -8.45
N ALA A 191 9.23 -0.83 -8.90
CA ALA A 191 10.20 0.20 -8.55
C ALA A 191 10.33 0.38 -7.03
N PHE A 192 9.21 0.29 -6.30
CA PHE A 192 9.17 0.43 -4.85
C PHE A 192 9.72 -0.80 -4.10
N TYR A 193 9.28 -2.01 -4.48
CA TYR A 193 9.57 -3.23 -3.73
C TYR A 193 10.82 -4.00 -4.18
N LEU A 194 11.17 -3.97 -5.46
CA LEU A 194 12.19 -4.89 -6.00
C LEU A 194 13.61 -4.36 -5.78
N ALA A 195 14.45 -5.23 -5.24
CA ALA A 195 15.84 -4.95 -4.88
C ALA A 195 16.69 -4.31 -6.00
N PRO A 196 16.62 -4.74 -7.29
CA PRO A 196 17.42 -4.14 -8.36
C PRO A 196 17.21 -2.63 -8.53
N TYR A 197 16.04 -2.09 -8.17
CA TYR A 197 15.73 -0.67 -8.27
C TYR A 197 16.08 0.15 -7.02
N ARG A 198 16.53 -0.52 -5.94
CA ARG A 198 16.88 0.07 -4.64
C ARG A 198 18.36 -0.09 -4.27
N PHE A 199 19.08 -1.01 -4.91
CA PHE A 199 20.49 -1.30 -4.61
C PHE A 199 21.43 -0.10 -4.77
N TRP A 200 21.12 0.87 -5.62
CA TRP A 200 21.91 2.09 -5.75
C TRP A 200 22.05 2.86 -4.42
N GLU A 201 21.05 2.82 -3.54
CA GLU A 201 21.05 3.48 -2.22
C GLU A 201 22.08 2.84 -1.29
N PHE A 202 22.13 1.51 -1.26
CA PHE A 202 23.16 0.77 -0.54
C PHE A 202 24.55 1.05 -1.13
N LEU A 203 24.65 1.13 -2.46
CA LEU A 203 25.92 1.38 -3.14
C LEU A 203 26.48 2.79 -2.90
N ILE A 204 25.64 3.79 -2.65
CA ILE A 204 26.08 5.11 -2.14
C ILE A 204 26.83 4.93 -0.83
N GLY A 205 26.20 4.27 0.15
CA GLY A 205 26.81 4.00 1.44
C GLY A 205 28.10 3.18 1.33
N ALA A 206 28.08 2.10 0.54
CA ALA A 206 29.24 1.25 0.34
C ALA A 206 30.40 2.01 -0.33
N GLY A 207 30.11 2.90 -1.29
CA GLY A 207 31.09 3.77 -1.93
C GLY A 207 31.79 4.70 -0.94
N LEU A 208 31.02 5.31 -0.01
CA LEU A 208 31.59 6.15 1.07
C LEU A 208 32.56 5.37 1.95
N ALA A 209 32.26 4.10 2.23
CA ALA A 209 33.08 3.27 3.10
C ALA A 209 34.37 2.78 2.42
N ILE A 210 34.30 2.45 1.13
CA ILE A 210 35.40 1.87 0.35
C ILE A 210 36.37 2.95 -0.16
N ALA A 211 35.87 4.14 -0.47
CA ALA A 211 36.67 5.24 -1.02
C ALA A 211 36.67 6.48 -0.11
N PRO A 212 37.07 6.38 1.18
CA PRO A 212 36.99 7.48 2.13
C PRO A 212 37.88 8.67 1.72
N ASP A 213 38.97 8.44 1.00
CA ASP A 213 39.90 9.48 0.56
C ASP A 213 39.30 10.43 -0.49
N VAL A 214 38.35 9.95 -1.30
CA VAL A 214 37.60 10.79 -2.25
C VAL A 214 36.82 11.87 -1.51
N PHE A 215 36.33 11.53 -0.32
CA PHE A 215 35.53 12.42 0.53
C PHE A 215 36.37 13.15 1.58
N ALA A 216 37.68 12.94 1.63
CA ALA A 216 38.56 13.57 2.62
C ALA A 216 38.54 15.11 2.53
N ARG A 217 38.27 15.68 1.35
CA ARG A 217 38.13 17.14 1.14
C ARG A 217 36.95 17.75 1.89
N LEU A 218 35.91 16.96 2.20
CA LEU A 218 34.75 17.42 2.99
C LEU A 218 35.10 17.64 4.46
N LYS A 219 36.25 17.17 4.96
CA LYS A 219 36.67 17.39 6.35
C LYS A 219 36.82 18.88 6.69
N GLY A 220 37.27 19.69 5.74
CA GLY A 220 37.36 21.15 5.89
C GLY A 220 36.00 21.86 5.90
N TRP A 221 34.95 21.19 5.45
CA TRP A 221 33.58 21.68 5.36
C TRP A 221 32.61 20.81 6.17
N SER A 222 33.11 20.12 7.20
CA SER A 222 32.37 19.05 7.88
C SER A 222 31.07 19.55 8.52
N ASP A 223 31.09 20.71 9.18
CA ASP A 223 29.87 21.34 9.72
C ASP A 223 28.86 21.71 8.62
N ALA A 224 29.33 22.32 7.53
CA ALA A 224 28.47 22.72 6.42
C ALA A 224 27.86 21.50 5.71
N ALA A 225 28.65 20.44 5.48
CA ALA A 225 28.20 19.20 4.89
C ALA A 225 27.19 18.47 5.79
N ALA A 226 27.44 18.42 7.10
CA ALA A 226 26.51 17.82 8.06
C ALA A 226 25.19 18.59 8.14
N LEU A 227 25.25 19.93 8.20
CA LEU A 227 24.06 20.77 8.19
C LEU A 227 23.27 20.63 6.88
N ALA A 228 23.94 20.67 5.74
CA ALA A 228 23.31 20.44 4.43
C ALA A 228 22.63 19.07 4.38
N GLY A 229 23.32 18.02 4.85
CA GLY A 229 22.75 16.67 4.91
C GLY A 229 21.50 16.57 5.79
N LEU A 230 21.53 17.20 6.97
CA LEU A 230 20.37 17.27 7.86
C LEU A 230 19.21 18.05 7.23
N VAL A 231 19.49 19.21 6.60
CA VAL A 231 18.48 20.01 5.90
C VAL A 231 17.84 19.21 4.77
N MET A 232 18.62 18.48 3.97
CA MET A 232 18.09 17.62 2.90
C MET A 232 17.14 16.54 3.45
N ILE A 233 17.49 15.90 4.57
CA ILE A 233 16.61 14.91 5.22
C ILE A 233 15.32 15.57 5.72
N VAL A 234 15.42 16.73 6.38
CA VAL A 234 14.24 17.46 6.89
C VAL A 234 13.34 17.91 5.76
N VAL A 235 13.89 18.48 4.68
CA VAL A 235 13.13 18.88 3.49
C VAL A 235 12.45 17.66 2.86
N ALA A 236 13.17 16.54 2.70
CA ALA A 236 12.59 15.30 2.20
C ALA A 236 11.40 14.84 3.07
N ALA A 237 11.57 14.85 4.40
CA ALA A 237 10.53 14.44 5.34
C ALA A 237 9.27 15.33 5.33
N LEU A 238 9.42 16.62 5.04
CA LEU A 238 8.32 17.60 5.04
C LEU A 238 7.64 17.78 3.69
N THR A 239 8.34 17.51 2.59
CA THR A 239 7.86 17.88 1.24
C THR A 239 7.55 16.68 0.34
N LEU A 240 8.19 15.53 0.56
CA LEU A 240 7.92 14.36 -0.25
C LEU A 240 6.60 13.70 0.17
N THR A 241 5.91 13.15 -0.80
CA THR A 241 4.69 12.37 -0.62
C THR A 241 4.85 11.03 -1.31
N PRO A 242 4.19 9.96 -0.83
CA PRO A 242 4.12 8.71 -1.57
C PRO A 242 3.48 8.95 -2.94
N GLY A 243 4.03 8.37 -4.02
CA GLY A 243 3.43 8.52 -5.36
C GLY A 243 4.40 8.37 -6.54
N ALA A 244 3.95 8.85 -7.70
CA ALA A 244 4.46 8.54 -9.05
C ALA A 244 5.90 8.96 -9.38
N ASN A 245 6.66 9.52 -8.43
CA ASN A 245 8.06 9.91 -8.62
C ASN A 245 9.01 9.27 -7.57
N PHE A 246 8.50 8.35 -6.76
CA PHE A 246 9.25 7.67 -5.70
C PHE A 246 9.31 6.15 -5.98
N PRO A 247 10.48 5.48 -5.84
CA PRO A 247 11.73 6.00 -5.32
C PRO A 247 12.51 6.88 -6.29
N GLY A 248 12.98 6.37 -7.44
CA GLY A 248 13.55 7.14 -8.55
C GLY A 248 14.33 8.41 -8.14
N LEU A 249 13.89 9.56 -8.66
CA LEU A 249 14.47 10.87 -8.29
C LEU A 249 14.08 11.31 -6.87
N GLY A 250 12.91 10.92 -6.37
CA GLY A 250 12.44 11.30 -5.04
C GLY A 250 13.33 10.80 -3.89
N ALA A 251 13.96 9.64 -4.06
CA ALA A 251 14.88 9.06 -3.07
C ALA A 251 16.29 9.69 -3.08
N VAL A 252 16.64 10.48 -4.09
CA VAL A 252 17.98 11.11 -4.19
C VAL A 252 18.23 12.04 -3.01
N LEU A 253 17.25 12.87 -2.66
CA LEU A 253 17.37 13.87 -1.59
C LEU A 253 17.68 13.24 -0.21
N PRO A 254 16.91 12.27 0.31
CA PRO A 254 17.22 11.62 1.58
C PRO A 254 18.51 10.79 1.52
N CYS A 255 18.81 10.11 0.41
CA CYS A 255 20.03 9.31 0.29
C CYS A 255 21.31 10.17 0.28
N LEU A 256 21.30 11.29 -0.46
CA LEU A 256 22.43 12.23 -0.46
C LEU A 256 22.55 12.94 0.89
N GLY A 257 21.43 13.27 1.55
CA GLY A 257 21.44 13.83 2.89
C GLY A 257 22.11 12.91 3.91
N ALA A 258 21.74 11.62 3.90
CA ALA A 258 22.38 10.59 4.70
C ALA A 258 23.87 10.44 4.35
N ALA A 259 24.21 10.42 3.06
CA ALA A 259 25.59 10.30 2.59
C ALA A 259 26.48 11.46 3.08
N LEU A 260 25.98 12.70 3.02
CA LEU A 260 26.69 13.89 3.49
C LEU A 260 26.93 13.86 5.00
N LEU A 261 25.92 13.47 5.80
CA LEU A 261 26.09 13.30 7.25
C LEU A 261 27.13 12.23 7.58
N ILE A 262 27.10 11.09 6.87
CA ILE A 262 28.08 10.01 7.06
C ILE A 262 29.49 10.49 6.70
N ALA A 263 29.64 11.21 5.58
CA ALA A 263 30.91 11.71 5.04
C ALA A 263 31.51 12.85 5.87
N ALA A 264 30.68 13.71 6.46
CA ALA A 264 31.10 14.79 7.36
C ALA A 264 31.78 14.27 8.63
N GLY A 265 31.49 13.03 9.04
CA GLY A 265 32.11 12.35 10.17
C GLY A 265 31.58 12.79 11.55
N PRO A 266 32.15 12.25 12.64
CA PRO A 266 31.58 12.41 13.97
C PRO A 266 31.96 13.71 14.70
N GLU A 267 33.01 14.39 14.26
CA GLU A 267 33.63 15.51 15.03
C GLU A 267 32.92 16.86 14.85
N ASN A 268 32.03 16.99 13.86
CA ASN A 268 31.33 18.24 13.58
C ASN A 268 30.25 18.54 14.65
N SER A 269 29.82 19.80 14.73
CA SER A 269 28.85 20.30 15.72
C SER A 269 27.48 19.63 15.62
N VAL A 270 26.99 19.38 14.40
CA VAL A 270 25.69 18.71 14.15
C VAL A 270 25.73 17.27 14.65
N SER A 271 26.75 16.50 14.26
CA SER A 271 26.97 15.13 14.73
C SER A 271 27.09 15.06 16.27
N ARG A 272 27.78 16.02 16.88
CA ARG A 272 27.91 16.10 18.36
C ARG A 272 26.59 16.40 19.04
N ALA A 273 25.79 17.33 18.52
CA ALA A 273 24.46 17.64 19.05
C ALA A 273 23.51 16.44 18.94
N LEU A 274 23.54 15.74 17.81
CA LEU A 274 22.73 14.55 17.55
C LEU A 274 23.17 13.33 18.36
N SER A 275 24.44 13.28 18.79
CA SER A 275 24.99 12.20 19.64
C SER A 275 24.53 12.27 21.10
N TRP A 276 23.50 13.06 21.43
CA TRP A 276 22.90 13.07 22.76
C TRP A 276 22.42 11.67 23.14
N ARG A 277 22.67 11.26 24.40
CA ARG A 277 22.48 9.88 24.89
C ARG A 277 21.10 9.27 24.58
N PRO A 278 19.97 9.98 24.77
CA PRO A 278 18.65 9.47 24.41
C PRO A 278 18.49 9.20 22.90
N ILE A 279 18.99 10.10 22.04
CA ILE A 279 18.93 9.93 20.59
C ILE A 279 19.79 8.74 20.17
N ALA A 280 21.02 8.64 20.68
CA ALA A 280 21.89 7.51 20.43
C ALA A 280 21.25 6.20 20.91
N PHE A 281 20.57 6.19 22.06
CA PHE A 281 19.85 5.00 22.55
C PHE A 281 18.71 4.57 21.61
N ILE A 282 17.94 5.51 21.07
CA ILE A 282 16.93 5.21 20.03
C ILE A 282 17.62 4.57 18.81
N GLY A 283 18.79 5.07 18.43
CA GLY A 283 19.63 4.49 17.38
C GLY A 283 20.07 3.05 17.64
N LEU A 284 20.42 2.74 18.89
CA LEU A 284 20.82 1.40 19.33
C LEU A 284 19.66 0.40 19.26
N ILE A 285 18.45 0.82 19.64
CA ILE A 285 17.24 -0.03 19.59
C ILE A 285 16.51 0.04 18.25
N SER A 286 17.02 0.79 17.27
CA SER A 286 16.28 1.17 16.05
C SER A 286 15.79 -0.04 15.25
N TYR A 287 16.49 -1.17 15.31
CA TYR A 287 16.09 -2.40 14.63
C TYR A 287 14.85 -3.01 15.28
N SER A 288 14.87 -3.27 16.59
CA SER A 288 13.67 -3.71 17.33
C SER A 288 12.53 -2.70 17.17
N LEU A 289 12.84 -1.40 17.22
CA LEU A 289 11.84 -0.35 17.06
C LEU A 289 11.14 -0.40 15.70
N TYR A 290 11.90 -0.60 14.62
CA TYR A 290 11.36 -0.78 13.27
C TYR A 290 10.55 -2.09 13.10
N LEU A 291 10.86 -3.15 13.86
CA LEU A 291 10.13 -4.40 13.76
C LEU A 291 8.80 -4.36 14.52
N TRP A 292 8.77 -3.75 15.70
CA TRP A 292 7.59 -3.76 16.56
C TRP A 292 6.57 -2.67 16.22
N HIS A 293 6.99 -1.52 15.68
CA HIS A 293 6.08 -0.38 15.47
C HIS A 293 4.91 -0.72 14.54
N TRP A 294 5.18 -1.48 13.48
CA TRP A 294 4.18 -1.72 12.45
C TRP A 294 3.15 -2.79 12.84
N PRO A 295 3.51 -4.01 13.28
CA PRO A 295 2.51 -4.99 13.73
C PRO A 295 1.64 -4.45 14.86
N ILE A 296 2.23 -3.74 15.84
CA ILE A 296 1.48 -3.13 16.95
C ILE A 296 0.43 -2.14 16.41
N TRP A 297 0.84 -1.25 15.52
CA TRP A 297 -0.06 -0.28 14.90
C TRP A 297 -1.17 -0.96 14.10
N VAL A 298 -0.81 -1.92 13.25
CA VAL A 298 -1.78 -2.58 12.36
C VAL A 298 -2.78 -3.43 13.14
N PHE A 299 -2.33 -4.25 14.09
CA PHE A 299 -3.25 -5.04 14.93
C PHE A 299 -4.17 -4.15 15.77
N ALA A 300 -3.67 -3.03 16.29
CA ALA A 300 -4.52 -2.08 17.00
C ALA A 300 -5.60 -1.47 16.10
N ASN A 301 -5.27 -1.11 14.86
CA ASN A 301 -6.26 -0.61 13.91
C ASN A 301 -7.30 -1.67 13.52
N HIS A 302 -6.91 -2.94 13.37
CA HIS A 302 -7.83 -4.07 13.16
C HIS A 302 -8.80 -4.23 14.34
N LEU A 303 -8.30 -4.14 15.57
CA LEU A 303 -9.12 -4.30 16.77
C LEU A 303 -10.05 -3.10 17.03
N LEU A 304 -9.58 -1.89 16.77
CA LEU A 304 -10.37 -0.67 16.96
C LEU A 304 -11.41 -0.48 15.85
N ALA A 305 -11.11 -0.92 14.62
CA ALA A 305 -11.90 -0.67 13.42
C ALA A 305 -12.23 0.81 13.17
N ARG A 306 -11.41 1.71 13.71
CA ARG A 306 -11.45 3.16 13.56
C ARG A 306 -10.06 3.74 13.76
N ALA A 307 -9.88 5.01 13.38
CA ALA A 307 -8.71 5.76 13.77
C ALA A 307 -8.52 5.76 15.31
N PRO A 308 -7.31 5.48 15.81
CA PRO A 308 -6.98 5.63 17.23
C PRO A 308 -7.11 7.09 17.68
N THR A 309 -7.59 7.30 18.90
CA THR A 309 -7.56 8.62 19.55
C THR A 309 -6.13 9.05 19.86
N PRO A 310 -5.86 10.33 20.17
CA PRO A 310 -4.51 10.76 20.57
C PRO A 310 -3.98 10.01 21.80
N LEU A 311 -4.84 9.67 22.76
CA LEU A 311 -4.46 8.90 23.95
C LEU A 311 -4.10 7.45 23.60
N GLU A 312 -4.90 6.79 22.75
CA GLU A 312 -4.58 5.44 22.26
C GLU A 312 -3.30 5.45 21.42
N THR A 313 -3.10 6.46 20.58
CA THR A 313 -1.88 6.66 19.80
C THR A 313 -0.66 6.78 20.71
N ALA A 314 -0.73 7.61 21.75
CA ALA A 314 0.34 7.73 22.74
C ALA A 314 0.60 6.39 23.47
N GLY A 315 -0.46 5.64 23.79
CA GLY A 315 -0.36 4.30 24.36
C GLY A 315 0.33 3.31 23.41
N LEU A 316 0.03 3.35 22.11
CA LEU A 316 0.66 2.51 21.09
C LEU A 316 2.13 2.86 20.88
N VAL A 317 2.50 4.15 20.95
CA VAL A 317 3.90 4.59 20.92
C VAL A 317 4.66 4.05 22.14
N ALA A 318 4.06 4.17 23.34
CA ALA A 318 4.65 3.66 24.57
C ALA A 318 4.82 2.13 24.54
N LEU A 319 3.80 1.41 24.05
CA LEU A 319 3.85 -0.05 23.87
C LEU A 319 4.94 -0.46 22.86
N THR A 320 5.05 0.26 21.75
CA THR A 320 6.10 0.06 20.74
C THR A 320 7.48 0.24 21.34
N LEU A 321 7.70 1.34 22.08
CA LEU A 321 8.98 1.60 22.75
C LEU A 321 9.30 0.52 23.79
N ALA A 322 8.33 0.14 24.64
CA ALA A 322 8.51 -0.89 25.64
C ALA A 322 8.86 -2.25 25.01
N ALA A 323 8.08 -2.72 24.03
CA ALA A 323 8.33 -3.96 23.31
C ALA A 323 9.72 -3.96 22.65
N SER A 324 10.12 -2.81 22.09
CA SER A 324 11.41 -2.66 21.41
C SER A 324 12.59 -2.69 22.37
N VAL A 325 12.49 -2.02 23.53
CA VAL A 325 13.53 -2.07 24.57
C VAL A 325 13.66 -3.48 25.13
N LEU A 326 12.54 -4.16 25.41
CA LEU A 326 12.55 -5.55 25.88
C LEU A 326 13.14 -6.50 24.83
N SER A 327 12.73 -6.38 23.58
CA SER A 327 13.25 -7.19 22.47
C SER A 327 14.74 -6.94 22.25
N TRP A 328 15.19 -5.69 22.27
CA TRP A 328 16.61 -5.35 22.18
C TRP A 328 17.41 -5.95 23.34
N ARG A 329 16.94 -5.79 24.58
CA ARG A 329 17.66 -6.22 25.78
C ARG A 329 17.71 -7.74 25.94
N PHE A 330 16.59 -8.42 25.69
CA PHE A 330 16.42 -9.84 26.03
C PHE A 330 16.45 -10.78 24.82
N ILE A 331 16.36 -10.26 23.60
CA ILE A 331 16.38 -11.08 22.36
C ILE A 331 17.57 -10.69 21.50
N GLU A 332 17.78 -9.41 21.22
CA GLU A 332 18.87 -8.99 20.32
C GLU A 332 20.25 -9.09 20.98
N GLN A 333 20.42 -8.49 22.16
CA GLN A 333 21.72 -8.44 22.84
C GLN A 333 22.31 -9.82 23.17
N PRO A 334 21.53 -10.79 23.69
CA PRO A 334 22.09 -12.10 24.04
C PRO A 334 22.71 -12.81 22.84
N PHE A 335 22.09 -12.73 21.66
CA PHE A 335 22.60 -13.41 20.46
C PHE A 335 23.77 -12.66 19.80
N ARG A 336 23.89 -11.35 20.04
CA ARG A 336 25.01 -10.52 19.57
C ARG A 336 26.29 -10.69 20.40
N ALA A 337 26.19 -11.16 21.64
CA ALA A 337 27.36 -11.46 22.46
C ALA A 337 28.17 -12.61 21.82
N LYS A 338 29.50 -12.41 21.72
CA LYS A 338 30.40 -13.27 20.91
C LYS A 338 30.37 -14.75 21.30
N ASP A 339 30.06 -15.06 22.55
CA ASP A 339 30.17 -16.41 23.12
C ASP A 339 28.84 -16.98 23.63
N ALA A 340 27.71 -16.30 23.40
CA ALA A 340 26.44 -16.75 23.98
C ALA A 340 25.92 -18.05 23.36
N VAL A 341 26.15 -18.25 22.06
CA VAL A 341 25.71 -19.44 21.31
C VAL A 341 26.79 -19.75 20.30
N SER A 342 27.24 -21.00 20.22
CA SER A 342 28.21 -21.42 19.20
C SER A 342 27.59 -21.47 17.80
N ARG A 343 28.42 -21.53 16.75
CA ARG A 343 27.97 -21.41 15.36
C ARG A 343 26.93 -22.47 14.94
N LYS A 344 27.16 -23.75 15.25
CA LYS A 344 26.27 -24.84 14.78
C LYS A 344 24.86 -24.72 15.38
N PRO A 345 24.69 -24.57 16.72
CA PRO A 345 23.38 -24.34 17.31
C PRO A 345 22.70 -23.07 16.81
N LEU A 346 23.44 -21.98 16.57
CA LEU A 346 22.88 -20.75 16.01
C LEU A 346 22.17 -21.00 14.67
N PHE A 347 22.87 -21.62 13.71
CA PHE A 347 22.28 -21.93 12.40
C PHE A 347 21.15 -22.97 12.51
N ALA A 348 21.28 -23.96 13.38
CA ALA A 348 20.24 -24.96 13.61
C ALA A 348 18.96 -24.32 14.18
N MET A 349 19.07 -23.42 15.17
CA MET A 349 17.93 -22.69 15.72
C MET A 349 17.30 -21.74 14.70
N ALA A 350 18.11 -21.03 13.92
CA ALA A 350 17.62 -20.18 12.84
C ALA A 350 16.85 -20.99 11.79
N ALA A 351 17.39 -22.13 11.34
CA ALA A 351 16.74 -23.01 10.39
C ALA A 351 15.45 -23.62 10.96
N ALA A 352 15.46 -24.05 12.23
CA ALA A 352 14.29 -24.59 12.91
C ALA A 352 13.17 -23.54 13.05
N ALA A 353 13.50 -22.32 13.47
CA ALA A 353 12.53 -21.23 13.57
C ALA A 353 11.94 -20.87 12.19
N MET A 354 12.79 -20.79 11.16
CA MET A 354 12.34 -20.55 9.78
C MET A 354 11.41 -21.67 9.29
N ALA A 355 11.76 -22.94 9.54
CA ALA A 355 10.92 -24.09 9.19
C ALA A 355 9.57 -24.06 9.92
N LEU A 356 9.56 -23.75 11.22
CA LEU A 356 8.32 -23.62 12.01
C LEU A 356 7.42 -22.52 11.47
N LEU A 357 7.98 -21.35 11.12
CA LEU A 357 7.22 -20.25 10.51
C LEU A 357 6.68 -20.61 9.12
N CYS A 358 7.44 -21.36 8.31
CA CYS A 358 6.97 -21.86 7.03
C CYS A 358 5.87 -22.92 7.19
N ILE A 359 5.96 -23.80 8.19
CA ILE A 359 4.90 -24.75 8.53
C ILE A 359 3.65 -24.00 8.97
N PHE A 360 3.78 -22.99 9.84
CA PHE A 360 2.67 -22.12 10.22
C PHE A 360 2.00 -21.47 9.00
N ALA A 361 2.80 -20.92 8.08
CA ALA A 361 2.32 -20.37 6.82
C ALA A 361 1.55 -21.41 6.00
N GLY A 362 2.14 -22.59 5.80
CA GLY A 362 1.53 -23.70 5.06
C GLY A 362 0.21 -24.18 5.67
N VAL A 363 0.13 -24.27 7.01
CA VAL A 363 -1.12 -24.61 7.72
C VAL A 363 -2.17 -23.53 7.49
N GLY A 364 -1.82 -22.25 7.62
CA GLY A 364 -2.75 -21.14 7.37
C GLY A 364 -3.32 -21.14 5.95
N ILE A 365 -2.50 -21.45 4.96
CA ILE A 365 -2.88 -21.52 3.54
C ILE A 365 -3.76 -22.75 3.27
N THR A 366 -3.29 -23.95 3.62
CA THR A 366 -3.98 -25.21 3.28
C THR A 366 -5.31 -25.40 4.01
N THR A 367 -5.52 -24.70 5.12
CA THR A 367 -6.77 -24.72 5.89
C THR A 367 -7.70 -23.55 5.57
N ASN A 368 -7.37 -22.71 4.58
CA ASN A 368 -8.13 -21.49 4.24
C ASN A 368 -8.35 -20.57 5.46
N GLY A 369 -7.29 -20.36 6.25
CA GLY A 369 -7.32 -19.40 7.35
C GLY A 369 -7.73 -19.96 8.71
N LEU A 370 -7.70 -21.28 8.92
CA LEU A 370 -8.15 -21.96 10.13
C LEU A 370 -9.57 -21.53 10.56
N PRO A 371 -10.61 -21.74 9.72
CA PRO A 371 -11.98 -21.30 10.01
C PRO A 371 -12.57 -21.97 11.25
N GLY A 372 -12.11 -23.17 11.61
CA GLY A 372 -12.55 -23.89 12.82
C GLY A 372 -12.24 -23.18 14.15
N ARG A 373 -11.52 -22.06 14.14
CA ARG A 373 -11.34 -21.18 15.31
C ARG A 373 -12.61 -20.39 15.69
N PHE A 374 -13.61 -20.33 14.79
CA PHE A 374 -14.79 -19.50 14.96
C PHE A 374 -16.07 -20.29 14.65
N ASP A 375 -17.17 -19.84 15.23
CA ASP A 375 -18.50 -20.35 14.89
C ASP A 375 -18.82 -20.14 13.40
N SER A 376 -19.56 -21.08 12.82
CA SER A 376 -19.92 -21.06 11.39
C SER A 376 -20.63 -19.77 10.97
N LYS A 377 -21.44 -19.18 11.86
CA LYS A 377 -22.09 -17.87 11.64
C LYS A 377 -21.06 -16.75 11.47
N ILE A 378 -20.02 -16.71 12.29
CA ILE A 378 -18.96 -15.68 12.23
C ILE A 378 -18.15 -15.86 10.95
N VAL A 379 -17.82 -17.11 10.60
CA VAL A 379 -17.13 -17.43 9.34
C VAL A 379 -17.96 -16.99 8.14
N ALA A 380 -19.27 -17.23 8.14
CA ALA A 380 -20.16 -16.81 7.04
C ALA A 380 -20.27 -15.28 6.90
N ILE A 381 -20.26 -14.53 8.01
CA ILE A 381 -20.22 -13.06 8.00
C ILE A 381 -18.88 -12.59 7.42
N ALA A 382 -17.76 -13.10 7.94
CA ALA A 382 -16.42 -12.71 7.49
C ALA A 382 -16.16 -13.10 6.02
N ALA A 383 -16.74 -14.22 5.56
CA ALA A 383 -16.63 -14.66 4.16
C ALA A 383 -17.24 -13.69 3.15
N GLN A 384 -18.07 -12.72 3.57
CA GLN A 384 -18.53 -11.65 2.68
C GLN A 384 -17.40 -10.70 2.23
N GLN A 385 -16.25 -10.73 2.91
CA GLN A 385 -15.03 -10.03 2.49
C GLN A 385 -14.26 -10.79 1.40
N ALA A 386 -14.69 -11.99 1.01
CA ALA A 386 -13.95 -12.85 0.10
C ALA A 386 -13.55 -12.11 -1.18
N PRO A 387 -12.32 -12.32 -1.67
CA PRO A 387 -11.88 -11.75 -2.95
C PRO A 387 -12.78 -12.23 -4.09
N ARG A 388 -12.72 -11.50 -5.20
CA ARG A 388 -13.45 -11.80 -6.43
C ARG A 388 -13.26 -13.24 -6.88
N ASP A 389 -14.26 -13.78 -7.58
CA ASP A 389 -14.06 -14.95 -8.41
C ASP A 389 -12.97 -14.65 -9.45
N ALA A 390 -11.92 -15.48 -9.49
CA ALA A 390 -10.81 -15.34 -10.45
C ALA A 390 -11.29 -15.30 -11.93
N VAL A 391 -12.48 -15.84 -12.20
CA VAL A 391 -13.13 -15.78 -13.51
C VAL A 391 -13.55 -14.35 -13.88
N ARG A 392 -13.85 -13.47 -12.93
CA ARG A 392 -14.27 -12.08 -13.21
C ARG A 392 -13.10 -11.09 -13.24
N ASP A 393 -11.93 -11.49 -12.75
CA ASP A 393 -10.75 -10.61 -12.69
C ASP A 393 -10.23 -10.20 -14.07
N HIS A 394 -10.32 -11.07 -15.09
CA HIS A 394 -9.88 -10.73 -16.45
C HIS A 394 -10.77 -9.68 -17.15
N CYS A 395 -11.97 -9.41 -16.60
CA CYS A 395 -12.93 -8.46 -17.16
C CYS A 395 -12.71 -7.02 -16.69
N PHE A 396 -11.83 -6.79 -15.72
CA PHE A 396 -11.70 -5.50 -15.05
C PHE A 396 -10.29 -4.93 -15.19
N GLY A 397 -10.18 -3.66 -15.59
CA GLY A 397 -8.89 -3.01 -15.79
C GLY A 397 -8.16 -3.45 -17.05
N ILE A 398 -8.90 -3.76 -18.12
CA ILE A 398 -8.30 -3.99 -19.43
C ILE A 398 -7.58 -2.71 -19.89
N LYS A 399 -6.50 -2.88 -20.65
CA LYS A 399 -5.73 -1.73 -21.12
C LYS A 399 -6.54 -0.90 -22.13
N PRO A 400 -6.34 0.42 -22.22
CA PRO A 400 -7.05 1.28 -23.16
C PRO A 400 -7.02 0.75 -24.61
N GLU A 401 -5.89 0.22 -25.05
CA GLU A 401 -5.70 -0.36 -26.39
C GLU A 401 -6.57 -1.60 -26.66
N ASP A 402 -6.95 -2.34 -25.62
CA ASP A 402 -7.76 -3.55 -25.70
C ASP A 402 -9.27 -3.27 -25.71
N VAL A 403 -9.71 -2.03 -25.43
CA VAL A 403 -11.13 -1.67 -25.34
C VAL A 403 -11.83 -1.85 -26.69
N SER A 404 -12.66 -2.90 -26.77
CA SER A 404 -13.49 -3.24 -27.93
C SER A 404 -14.63 -4.18 -27.53
N VAL A 405 -15.68 -4.25 -28.36
CA VAL A 405 -16.84 -5.12 -28.12
C VAL A 405 -16.51 -6.63 -28.05
N HIS A 406 -15.36 -7.05 -28.58
CA HIS A 406 -14.91 -8.44 -28.56
C HIS A 406 -14.03 -8.80 -27.36
N ARG A 407 -13.47 -7.78 -26.68
CA ARG A 407 -12.53 -7.95 -25.57
C ARG A 407 -13.16 -7.60 -24.22
N LEU A 408 -14.18 -6.74 -24.22
CA LEU A 408 -15.00 -6.50 -23.04
C LEU A 408 -15.86 -7.73 -22.73
N CYS A 409 -16.02 -8.02 -21.44
CA CYS A 409 -16.86 -9.12 -21.00
C CYS A 409 -18.34 -8.82 -21.24
N GLY A 410 -19.05 -9.83 -21.71
CA GLY A 410 -20.50 -9.79 -21.83
C GLY A 410 -21.16 -9.94 -20.47
N ILE A 411 -22.26 -9.21 -20.27
CA ILE A 411 -23.12 -9.28 -19.08
C ILE A 411 -24.56 -9.53 -19.52
N GLY A 412 -25.33 -10.27 -18.72
CA GLY A 412 -26.71 -10.61 -19.07
C GLY A 412 -26.83 -11.87 -19.93
N GLU A 413 -27.66 -11.80 -20.97
CA GLU A 413 -27.93 -12.90 -21.90
C GLU A 413 -26.79 -13.08 -22.93
N GLU A 414 -26.32 -14.30 -23.19
CA GLU A 414 -25.13 -14.52 -24.02
C GLU A 414 -25.44 -14.46 -25.52
N ARG A 415 -26.63 -14.88 -25.93
CA ARG A 415 -26.99 -15.09 -27.35
C ARG A 415 -27.48 -13.83 -28.07
N GLN A 416 -27.77 -12.77 -27.34
CA GLN A 416 -28.23 -11.50 -27.92
C GLN A 416 -27.03 -10.63 -28.35
N PRO A 417 -27.21 -9.70 -29.31
CA PRO A 417 -26.23 -8.63 -29.51
C PRO A 417 -26.18 -7.71 -28.29
N ALA A 418 -25.00 -7.14 -28.00
CA ALA A 418 -24.86 -6.21 -26.88
C ALA A 418 -25.64 -4.92 -27.14
N SER A 419 -26.65 -4.64 -26.31
CA SER A 419 -27.53 -3.48 -26.41
C SER A 419 -27.29 -2.41 -25.35
N PHE A 420 -26.48 -2.71 -24.33
CA PHE A 420 -26.12 -1.74 -23.30
C PHE A 420 -24.68 -1.88 -22.82
N VAL A 421 -24.17 -0.86 -22.12
CA VAL A 421 -22.87 -0.90 -21.44
C VAL A 421 -23.02 -0.49 -19.99
N LEU A 422 -22.49 -1.28 -19.06
CA LEU A 422 -22.21 -0.86 -17.68
C LEU A 422 -20.78 -0.33 -17.63
N TRP A 423 -20.63 0.98 -17.39
CA TRP A 423 -19.35 1.67 -17.45
C TRP A 423 -19.02 2.34 -16.11
N GLY A 424 -17.83 2.06 -15.59
CA GLY A 424 -17.38 2.69 -14.37
C GLY A 424 -16.11 2.14 -13.72
N ASP A 425 -16.06 2.27 -12.40
CA ASP A 425 -14.95 1.79 -11.59
C ASP A 425 -15.33 0.50 -10.82
N SER A 426 -14.67 0.27 -9.69
CA SER A 426 -14.91 -0.89 -8.83
C SER A 426 -16.32 -0.93 -8.22
N HIS A 427 -17.01 0.22 -8.12
CA HIS A 427 -18.41 0.25 -7.70
C HIS A 427 -19.36 -0.21 -8.80
N ALA A 428 -19.03 0.02 -10.08
CA ALA A 428 -19.77 -0.59 -11.18
C ALA A 428 -19.62 -2.11 -11.15
N GLU A 429 -18.41 -2.62 -10.91
CA GLU A 429 -18.20 -4.06 -10.75
C GLU A 429 -18.97 -4.63 -9.56
N ALA A 430 -18.99 -3.93 -8.42
CA ALA A 430 -19.69 -4.39 -7.23
C ALA A 430 -21.21 -4.56 -7.46
N ILE A 431 -21.82 -3.78 -8.36
CA ILE A 431 -23.24 -3.92 -8.70
C ILE A 431 -23.51 -4.79 -9.93
N GLU A 432 -22.47 -5.16 -10.68
CA GLU A 432 -22.59 -5.92 -11.94
C GLU A 432 -23.42 -7.20 -11.79
N PRO A 433 -23.31 -8.03 -10.72
CA PRO A 433 -24.14 -9.22 -10.58
C PRO A 433 -25.64 -8.93 -10.63
N ALA A 434 -26.07 -7.85 -9.99
CA ALA A 434 -27.48 -7.42 -9.98
C ALA A 434 -27.91 -6.96 -11.36
N ILE A 435 -27.07 -6.21 -12.08
CA ILE A 435 -27.34 -5.74 -13.44
C ILE A 435 -27.41 -6.93 -14.42
N ALA A 436 -26.53 -7.92 -14.29
CA ALA A 436 -26.55 -9.12 -15.12
C ALA A 436 -27.81 -9.96 -14.88
N ASP A 437 -28.23 -10.14 -13.63
CA ASP A 437 -29.45 -10.87 -13.28
C ASP A 437 -30.69 -10.15 -13.84
N ILE A 438 -30.75 -8.81 -13.74
CA ILE A 438 -31.79 -7.98 -14.38
C ILE A 438 -31.77 -8.15 -15.91
N ALA A 439 -30.60 -8.03 -16.54
CA ALA A 439 -30.48 -8.14 -17.99
C ALA A 439 -30.90 -9.51 -18.53
N LYS A 440 -30.60 -10.60 -17.81
CA LYS A 440 -31.11 -11.94 -18.14
C LYS A 440 -32.64 -12.01 -18.08
N ARG A 441 -33.27 -11.45 -17.05
CA ARG A 441 -34.74 -11.40 -16.94
C ARG A 441 -35.40 -10.64 -18.09
N HIS A 442 -34.72 -9.61 -18.61
CA HIS A 442 -35.17 -8.83 -19.76
C HIS A 442 -34.67 -9.36 -21.11
N ASN A 443 -33.97 -10.50 -21.15
CA ASN A 443 -33.40 -11.08 -22.36
C ASN A 443 -32.52 -10.07 -23.14
N ARG A 444 -31.65 -9.34 -22.41
CA ARG A 444 -30.71 -8.36 -22.96
C ARG A 444 -29.26 -8.76 -22.67
N ARG A 445 -28.38 -8.45 -23.61
CA ARG A 445 -26.92 -8.54 -23.43
C ARG A 445 -26.34 -7.15 -23.27
N GLY A 446 -25.37 -7.00 -22.39
CA GLY A 446 -24.55 -5.81 -22.30
C GLY A 446 -23.06 -6.13 -22.32
N LEU A 447 -22.26 -5.08 -22.23
CA LEU A 447 -20.82 -5.17 -21.99
C LEU A 447 -20.47 -4.49 -20.68
N PHE A 448 -19.50 -5.03 -19.96
CA PHE A 448 -18.92 -4.37 -18.80
C PHE A 448 -17.61 -3.67 -19.18
N ALA A 449 -17.59 -2.35 -19.05
CA ALA A 449 -16.42 -1.50 -19.26
C ALA A 449 -15.97 -0.90 -17.92
N GLY A 450 -15.21 -1.69 -17.16
CA GLY A 450 -14.74 -1.29 -15.83
C GLY A 450 -13.23 -1.17 -15.72
N SER A 451 -12.74 -0.12 -15.07
CA SER A 451 -11.32 0.00 -14.71
C SER A 451 -11.12 0.45 -13.25
N PRO A 452 -10.16 -0.13 -12.51
CA PRO A 452 -9.87 0.23 -11.13
C PRO A 452 -9.76 1.74 -10.92
N SER A 453 -10.56 2.28 -9.98
CA SER A 453 -10.53 3.70 -9.64
C SER A 453 -10.71 4.65 -10.86
N CYS A 454 -11.25 4.19 -11.98
CA CYS A 454 -11.47 5.04 -13.13
C CYS A 454 -12.94 5.43 -13.24
N VAL A 455 -13.27 6.61 -12.71
CA VAL A 455 -14.62 7.19 -12.80
C VAL A 455 -14.91 7.56 -14.25
N PRO A 456 -16.11 7.32 -14.81
CA PRO A 456 -16.41 7.46 -16.24
C PRO A 456 -16.58 8.94 -16.67
N LEU A 457 -15.50 9.71 -16.56
CA LEU A 457 -15.40 11.13 -16.89
C LEU A 457 -14.51 11.29 -18.11
N VAL A 458 -15.09 11.77 -19.21
CA VAL A 458 -14.40 11.95 -20.49
C VAL A 458 -13.59 13.24 -20.46
N GLY A 459 -12.35 13.17 -20.94
CA GLY A 459 -11.42 14.30 -20.92
C GLY A 459 -10.95 14.72 -19.52
N VAL A 460 -11.08 13.85 -18.51
CA VAL A 460 -10.59 14.09 -17.15
C VAL A 460 -9.42 13.15 -16.85
N ASP A 461 -8.31 13.74 -16.43
CA ASP A 461 -7.13 13.06 -15.93
C ASP A 461 -7.29 12.76 -14.44
N ARG A 462 -6.95 11.53 -14.06
CA ARG A 462 -6.80 11.10 -12.66
C ARG A 462 -5.34 10.71 -12.44
N TYR A 463 -4.58 11.53 -11.71
CA TYR A 463 -3.12 11.44 -11.68
C TYR A 463 -2.58 10.19 -10.98
N ASP A 464 -3.34 9.63 -10.03
CA ASP A 464 -3.04 8.34 -9.40
C ASP A 464 -3.45 7.14 -10.27
N VAL A 465 -4.17 7.36 -11.38
CA VAL A 465 -4.60 6.34 -12.35
C VAL A 465 -4.34 6.82 -13.79
N PRO A 466 -3.07 6.87 -14.24
CA PRO A 466 -2.68 7.56 -15.48
C PRO A 466 -3.39 7.08 -16.76
N ALA A 467 -3.80 5.82 -16.80
CA ALA A 467 -4.50 5.25 -17.96
C ALA A 467 -6.00 5.61 -18.02
N CYS A 468 -6.56 6.28 -17.00
CA CYS A 468 -8.00 6.45 -16.87
C CYS A 468 -8.61 7.32 -17.99
N ARG A 469 -8.00 8.47 -18.32
CA ARG A 469 -8.48 9.34 -19.40
C ARG A 469 -8.54 8.58 -20.74
N ALA A 470 -7.44 7.93 -21.11
CA ALA A 470 -7.34 7.14 -22.33
C ALA A 470 -8.35 5.98 -22.37
N PHE A 471 -8.57 5.30 -21.24
CA PHE A 471 -9.58 4.25 -21.12
C PHE A 471 -10.99 4.82 -21.37
N ASN A 472 -11.37 5.89 -20.67
CA ASN A 472 -12.70 6.51 -20.79
C ASN A 472 -12.97 7.03 -22.21
N ASP A 473 -11.99 7.71 -22.81
CA ASP A 473 -12.11 8.23 -24.18
C ASP A 473 -12.31 7.08 -25.18
N ARG A 474 -11.64 5.93 -24.97
CA ARG A 474 -11.79 4.74 -25.82
C ARG A 474 -13.13 4.05 -25.63
N VAL A 475 -13.64 3.96 -24.38
CA VAL A 475 -14.97 3.41 -24.08
C VAL A 475 -16.06 4.26 -24.72
N LEU A 476 -16.01 5.58 -24.59
CA LEU A 476 -16.96 6.48 -25.26
C LEU A 476 -16.90 6.28 -26.78
N ALA A 477 -15.71 6.31 -27.37
CA ALA A 477 -15.55 6.15 -28.81
C ALA A 477 -16.01 4.77 -29.32
N MET A 478 -15.97 3.73 -28.49
CA MET A 478 -16.56 2.44 -28.80
C MET A 478 -18.09 2.54 -28.77
N ILE A 479 -18.69 3.03 -27.67
CA ILE A 479 -20.15 3.16 -27.52
C ILE A 479 -20.77 3.95 -28.68
N LEU A 480 -20.14 5.04 -29.10
CA LEU A 480 -20.67 5.90 -30.17
C LEU A 480 -20.57 5.27 -31.56
N ARG A 481 -19.62 4.35 -31.79
CA ARG A 481 -19.47 3.64 -33.08
C ARG A 481 -20.50 2.53 -33.29
N HIS A 482 -21.02 1.98 -32.21
CA HIS A 482 -21.94 0.84 -32.22
C HIS A 482 -23.38 1.33 -32.01
N LYS A 483 -24.22 1.21 -33.04
CA LYS A 483 -25.61 1.70 -33.01
C LYS A 483 -26.52 0.80 -32.20
N GLU A 484 -26.18 -0.49 -32.12
CA GLU A 484 -26.87 -1.50 -31.34
C GLU A 484 -26.83 -1.23 -29.83
N ILE A 485 -25.78 -0.55 -29.35
CA ILE A 485 -25.70 -0.09 -27.97
C ILE A 485 -26.61 1.14 -27.83
N THR A 486 -27.74 1.00 -27.18
CA THR A 486 -28.72 2.09 -27.02
C THR A 486 -28.74 2.64 -25.60
N THR A 487 -28.31 1.86 -24.61
CA THR A 487 -28.33 2.24 -23.19
C THR A 487 -26.93 2.24 -22.58
N VAL A 488 -26.62 3.24 -21.76
CA VAL A 488 -25.37 3.30 -20.99
C VAL A 488 -25.70 3.52 -19.52
N ILE A 489 -25.25 2.60 -18.67
CA ILE A 489 -25.41 2.64 -17.22
C ILE A 489 -24.08 3.09 -16.63
N LEU A 490 -24.06 4.26 -16.00
CA LEU A 490 -22.89 4.83 -15.35
C LEU A 490 -22.95 4.58 -13.84
N MET A 491 -21.90 3.98 -13.28
CA MET A 491 -21.76 3.78 -11.85
C MET A 491 -20.31 3.94 -11.43
N ALA A 492 -20.04 4.70 -10.37
CA ALA A 492 -18.69 4.80 -9.82
C ALA A 492 -18.71 5.22 -8.36
N ARG A 493 -17.52 5.34 -7.77
CA ARG A 493 -17.32 5.98 -6.47
C ARG A 493 -17.30 7.51 -6.59
N TRP A 494 -18.47 8.10 -6.84
CA TRP A 494 -18.61 9.52 -7.19
C TRP A 494 -18.02 10.48 -6.15
N GLY A 495 -18.38 10.32 -4.87
CA GLY A 495 -17.96 11.23 -3.79
C GLY A 495 -16.44 11.36 -3.66
N LYS A 496 -15.68 10.27 -3.88
CA LYS A 496 -14.20 10.31 -3.83
C LYS A 496 -13.60 11.17 -4.94
N ALA A 497 -14.15 11.08 -6.15
CA ALA A 497 -13.69 11.91 -7.26
C ALA A 497 -14.14 13.37 -7.11
N ALA A 498 -15.37 13.61 -6.67
CA ALA A 498 -15.91 14.97 -6.51
C ALA A 498 -15.28 15.74 -5.35
N GLN A 499 -15.09 15.10 -4.18
CA GLN A 499 -14.49 15.74 -3.01
C GLN A 499 -12.95 15.70 -3.00
N GLY A 500 -12.34 14.81 -3.78
CA GLY A 500 -10.88 14.65 -3.81
C GLY A 500 -10.27 14.06 -2.55
N THR A 501 -11.06 13.44 -1.67
CA THR A 501 -10.56 12.87 -0.41
C THR A 501 -10.95 11.40 -0.26
N ALA A 502 -10.06 10.62 0.33
CA ALA A 502 -10.39 9.29 0.86
C ALA A 502 -11.41 9.37 2.01
N TYR A 503 -12.00 8.23 2.40
CA TYR A 503 -13.07 8.18 3.41
C TYR A 503 -12.79 7.13 4.49
N GLY A 504 -13.05 7.49 5.75
CA GLY A 504 -12.88 6.58 6.89
C GLY A 504 -11.45 6.05 7.02
N ASN A 505 -11.32 4.73 7.14
CA ASN A 505 -10.04 4.05 7.38
C ASN A 505 -9.07 4.05 6.18
N GLU A 506 -9.49 4.55 5.00
CA GLU A 506 -8.58 4.76 3.87
C GLU A 506 -7.60 5.93 4.08
N GLY A 507 -7.81 6.75 5.12
CA GLY A 507 -6.94 7.88 5.46
C GLY A 507 -7.33 9.19 4.75
N ASN A 508 -6.37 10.13 4.67
CA ASN A 508 -6.60 11.51 4.19
C ASN A 508 -5.91 11.80 2.84
N GLY A 509 -5.76 10.79 1.98
CA GLY A 509 -5.11 10.98 0.68
C GLY A 509 -5.89 11.95 -0.22
N PHE A 510 -5.20 12.93 -0.80
CA PHE A 510 -5.74 13.79 -1.84
C PHE A 510 -5.77 13.04 -3.18
N VAL A 511 -6.95 12.95 -3.79
CA VAL A 511 -7.16 12.37 -5.12
C VAL A 511 -7.31 13.53 -6.10
N ALA A 512 -6.22 13.95 -6.72
CA ALA A 512 -6.25 15.04 -7.69
C ALA A 512 -6.86 14.58 -9.02
N ILE A 513 -7.74 15.41 -9.58
CA ILE A 513 -8.22 15.29 -10.96
C ILE A 513 -7.90 16.55 -11.75
N GLY A 514 -7.86 16.44 -13.07
CA GLY A 514 -7.63 17.56 -13.97
C GLY A 514 -8.39 17.38 -15.27
N ASP A 515 -8.59 18.46 -16.01
CA ASP A 515 -9.04 18.45 -17.39
C ASP A 515 -8.20 19.45 -18.21
N ASP A 516 -8.56 19.68 -19.47
CA ASP A 516 -7.84 20.62 -20.33
C ASP A 516 -7.91 22.09 -19.83
N GLU A 517 -8.79 22.40 -18.86
CA GLU A 517 -8.98 23.74 -18.32
C GLU A 517 -8.29 23.93 -16.96
N ALA A 518 -8.26 22.90 -16.11
CA ALA A 518 -7.76 23.02 -14.75
C ALA A 518 -7.12 21.73 -14.22
N HIS A 519 -6.18 21.89 -13.28
CA HIS A 519 -5.59 20.80 -12.51
C HIS A 519 -5.78 21.09 -11.03
N ALA A 520 -6.50 20.22 -10.32
CA ALA A 520 -6.75 20.40 -8.90
C ALA A 520 -5.46 20.33 -8.08
N GLN A 521 -5.17 21.39 -7.34
CA GLN A 521 -4.07 21.48 -6.36
C GLN A 521 -4.54 21.18 -4.94
N ALA A 522 -5.85 21.26 -4.70
CA ALA A 522 -6.47 20.97 -3.42
C ALA A 522 -7.81 20.23 -3.60
N PRO A 523 -8.28 19.45 -2.60
CA PRO A 523 -9.52 18.67 -2.72
C PRO A 523 -10.76 19.48 -3.13
N ALA A 524 -10.88 20.72 -2.66
CA ALA A 524 -12.01 21.59 -2.99
C ALA A 524 -12.10 21.96 -4.49
N GLU A 525 -11.02 21.83 -5.24
CA GLU A 525 -10.96 22.14 -6.67
C GLU A 525 -11.46 20.99 -7.56
N ASN A 526 -11.67 19.79 -7.00
CA ASN A 526 -12.16 18.65 -7.75
C ASN A 526 -13.61 18.82 -8.22
N ALA A 527 -14.50 19.34 -7.37
CA ALA A 527 -15.93 19.41 -7.65
C ALA A 527 -16.29 20.06 -9.00
N PRO A 528 -15.74 21.24 -9.38
CA PRO A 528 -16.04 21.83 -10.68
C PRO A 528 -15.47 21.02 -11.86
N ILE A 529 -14.29 20.43 -11.73
CA ILE A 529 -13.68 19.57 -12.76
C ILE A 529 -14.53 18.31 -12.97
N PHE A 530 -14.94 17.68 -11.87
CA PHE A 530 -15.85 16.54 -11.85
C PHE A 530 -17.16 16.87 -12.58
N ALA A 531 -17.79 18.00 -12.26
CA ALA A 531 -19.05 18.40 -12.86
C ALA A 531 -18.93 18.64 -14.38
N ARG A 532 -17.86 19.31 -14.83
CA ARG A 532 -17.57 19.47 -16.27
C ARG A 532 -17.35 18.14 -16.96
N GLY A 533 -16.54 17.26 -16.37
CA GLY A 533 -16.27 15.93 -16.90
C GLY A 533 -17.52 15.09 -17.06
N LEU A 534 -18.38 15.04 -16.03
CA LEU A 534 -19.63 14.26 -16.07
C LEU A 534 -20.59 14.83 -17.11
N LYS A 535 -20.75 16.15 -17.16
CA LYS A 535 -21.58 16.82 -18.17
C LYS A 535 -21.08 16.50 -19.58
N ARG A 536 -19.77 16.58 -19.82
CA ARG A 536 -19.14 16.22 -21.10
C ARG A 536 -19.45 14.78 -21.51
N THR A 537 -19.32 13.83 -20.58
CA THR A 537 -19.64 12.41 -20.82
C THR A 537 -21.10 12.23 -21.21
N VAL A 538 -22.04 12.76 -20.41
CA VAL A 538 -23.48 12.56 -20.63
C VAL A 538 -23.95 13.26 -21.90
N ASP A 539 -23.50 14.48 -22.17
CA ASP A 539 -23.86 15.20 -23.40
C ASP A 539 -23.37 14.48 -24.65
N ALA A 540 -22.15 13.93 -24.63
CA ALA A 540 -21.61 13.16 -25.75
C ALA A 540 -22.44 11.88 -26.02
N LEU A 541 -22.86 11.17 -24.96
CA LEU A 541 -23.72 9.98 -25.08
C LEU A 541 -25.10 10.34 -25.64
N ARG A 542 -25.72 11.41 -25.13
CA ARG A 542 -27.04 11.88 -25.60
C ARG A 542 -26.99 12.36 -27.04
N ALA A 543 -25.96 13.10 -27.43
CA ALA A 543 -25.74 13.52 -28.81
C ALA A 543 -25.56 12.31 -29.76
N GLY A 544 -25.00 11.21 -29.23
CA GLY A 544 -24.94 9.90 -29.91
C GLY A 544 -26.24 9.09 -29.92
N GLY A 545 -27.35 9.65 -29.43
CA GLY A 545 -28.66 9.01 -29.36
C GLY A 545 -28.80 7.94 -28.27
N LYS A 546 -27.90 7.91 -27.27
CA LYS A 546 -27.91 6.91 -26.20
C LYS A 546 -28.82 7.36 -25.04
N GLN A 547 -29.51 6.41 -24.43
CA GLN A 547 -30.18 6.59 -23.14
C GLN A 547 -29.15 6.39 -22.02
N VAL A 548 -29.10 7.31 -21.05
CA VAL A 548 -28.12 7.28 -19.97
C VAL A 548 -28.82 7.04 -18.63
N LEU A 549 -28.41 6.01 -17.90
CA LEU A 549 -28.81 5.78 -16.51
C LEU A 549 -27.65 6.11 -15.59
N LEU A 550 -27.84 7.13 -14.75
CA LEU A 550 -26.94 7.48 -13.65
C LEU A 550 -27.32 6.67 -12.41
N VAL A 551 -26.47 5.73 -12.01
CA VAL A 551 -26.61 5.07 -10.70
C VAL A 551 -25.90 5.93 -9.67
N GLY A 552 -26.66 6.49 -8.75
CA GLY A 552 -26.19 7.38 -7.70
C GLY A 552 -25.25 6.68 -6.70
N PRO A 553 -24.62 7.46 -5.81
CA PRO A 553 -23.62 6.95 -4.88
C PRO A 553 -24.21 5.92 -3.91
N VAL A 554 -23.41 4.90 -3.62
CA VAL A 554 -23.61 3.96 -2.51
C VAL A 554 -22.94 4.54 -1.26
N PRO A 555 -23.59 4.48 -0.07
CA PRO A 555 -23.00 5.02 1.15
C PRO A 555 -21.65 4.41 1.50
N GLU A 556 -20.66 5.27 1.69
CA GLU A 556 -19.35 4.87 2.23
C GLU A 556 -19.48 4.67 3.75
N ILE A 557 -19.07 3.50 4.25
CA ILE A 557 -19.19 3.15 5.67
C ILE A 557 -17.94 3.57 6.44
N GLY A 558 -16.77 3.44 5.81
CA GLY A 558 -15.50 3.93 6.35
C GLY A 558 -14.77 2.95 7.28
N TRP A 559 -15.29 1.74 7.46
CA TRP A 559 -14.64 0.61 8.14
C TRP A 559 -15.12 -0.71 7.53
N THR A 560 -14.28 -1.75 7.58
CA THR A 560 -14.51 -3.00 6.87
C THR A 560 -15.71 -3.74 7.46
N VAL A 561 -16.85 -3.66 6.78
CA VAL A 561 -18.15 -4.08 7.33
C VAL A 561 -18.18 -5.54 7.77
N PRO A 562 -17.72 -6.53 6.97
CA PRO A 562 -17.71 -7.93 7.39
C PRO A 562 -16.90 -8.17 8.66
N GLN A 563 -15.72 -7.55 8.80
CA GLN A 563 -14.85 -7.71 9.96
C GLN A 563 -15.51 -7.15 11.23
N VAL A 564 -16.05 -5.93 11.16
CA VAL A 564 -16.73 -5.30 12.31
C VAL A 564 -17.93 -6.13 12.75
N LEU A 565 -18.75 -6.60 11.80
CA LEU A 565 -19.92 -7.42 12.12
C LEU A 565 -19.53 -8.79 12.68
N ALA A 566 -18.51 -9.43 12.11
CA ALA A 566 -17.99 -10.70 12.61
C ALA A 566 -17.41 -10.55 14.02
N ARG A 567 -16.77 -9.41 14.33
CA ARG A 567 -16.24 -9.13 15.67
C ARG A 567 -17.35 -8.91 16.67
N LEU A 568 -18.36 -8.10 16.34
CA LEU A 568 -19.53 -7.92 17.19
C LEU A 568 -20.26 -9.23 17.45
N ALA A 569 -20.32 -10.13 16.46
CA ALA A 569 -20.87 -11.47 16.64
C ALA A 569 -20.03 -12.31 17.61
N GLN A 570 -18.70 -12.29 17.49
CA GLN A 570 -17.79 -13.00 18.41
C GLN A 570 -17.88 -12.47 19.85
N GLU A 571 -18.04 -11.15 20.02
CA GLU A 571 -18.15 -10.51 21.35
C GLU A 571 -19.57 -10.59 21.94
N HIS A 572 -20.52 -11.24 21.26
CA HIS A 572 -21.95 -11.24 21.63
C HIS A 572 -22.56 -9.82 21.74
N ARG A 573 -22.05 -8.88 20.95
CA ARG A 573 -22.44 -7.46 20.90
C ARG A 573 -23.20 -7.08 19.62
N GLU A 574 -23.92 -8.04 19.03
CA GLU A 574 -24.69 -7.81 17.80
C GLU A 574 -25.78 -6.74 17.93
N HIS A 575 -26.18 -6.37 19.16
CA HIS A 575 -27.13 -5.30 19.45
C HIS A 575 -26.54 -3.88 19.24
N VAL A 576 -25.22 -3.75 19.17
CA VAL A 576 -24.55 -2.45 18.96
C VAL A 576 -24.85 -1.91 17.57
N VAL A 577 -25.35 -0.67 17.50
CA VAL A 577 -25.67 0.00 16.24
C VAL A 577 -24.40 0.59 15.63
N VAL A 578 -23.89 -0.04 14.58
CA VAL A 578 -22.72 0.44 13.82
C VAL A 578 -23.07 1.06 12.48
N SER A 579 -24.33 1.03 12.04
CA SER A 579 -24.78 1.73 10.83
C SER A 579 -24.52 3.24 10.96
N PRO A 580 -23.79 3.92 10.05
CA PRO A 580 -23.55 5.36 10.16
C PRO A 580 -24.85 6.18 9.97
N PRO A 581 -24.95 7.40 10.54
CA PRO A 581 -26.08 8.30 10.27
C PRO A 581 -26.15 8.69 8.79
N ALA A 582 -27.36 8.76 8.23
CA ALA A 582 -27.56 9.16 6.83
C ALA A 582 -27.04 10.57 6.54
N LYS A 583 -27.00 11.45 7.55
CA LYS A 583 -26.41 12.78 7.43
C LYS A 583 -24.97 12.76 6.89
N LYS A 584 -24.13 11.81 7.34
CA LYS A 584 -22.74 11.68 6.85
C LYS A 584 -22.67 11.38 5.36
N PHE A 585 -23.60 10.56 4.87
CA PHE A 585 -23.72 10.28 3.44
C PHE A 585 -24.08 11.54 2.65
N TYR A 586 -25.08 12.32 3.11
CA TYR A 586 -25.45 13.57 2.43
C TYR A 586 -24.35 14.63 2.48
N GLU A 587 -23.61 14.72 3.58
CA GLU A 587 -22.42 15.59 3.68
C GLU A 587 -21.31 15.13 2.70
N ARG A 588 -21.14 13.82 2.53
CA ARG A 588 -20.17 13.24 1.60
C ARG A 588 -20.55 13.44 0.13
N GLU A 589 -21.83 13.40 -0.19
CA GLU A 589 -22.33 13.46 -1.57
C GLU A 589 -22.95 14.82 -1.92
N ALA A 590 -22.63 15.87 -1.16
CA ALA A 590 -23.18 17.22 -1.31
C ALA A 590 -22.93 17.83 -2.70
N GLU A 591 -21.80 17.48 -3.33
CA GLU A 591 -21.44 17.93 -4.69
C GLU A 591 -22.01 17.03 -5.80
N VAL A 592 -22.40 15.79 -5.48
CA VAL A 592 -22.81 14.76 -6.45
C VAL A 592 -24.32 14.72 -6.61
N LEU A 593 -25.07 14.65 -5.50
CA LEU A 593 -26.52 14.46 -5.55
C LEU A 593 -27.25 15.59 -6.29
N PRO A 594 -26.98 16.89 -6.02
CA PRO A 594 -27.67 17.97 -6.74
C PRO A 594 -27.41 17.93 -8.25
N LEU A 595 -26.18 17.60 -8.65
CA LEU A 595 -25.80 17.46 -10.05
C LEU A 595 -26.57 16.31 -10.72
N PHE A 596 -26.68 15.16 -10.07
CA PHE A 596 -27.41 14.00 -10.61
C PHE A 596 -28.91 14.30 -10.75
N HIS A 597 -29.52 14.96 -9.76
CA HIS A 597 -30.91 15.39 -9.85
C HIS A 597 -31.14 16.34 -11.02
N ALA A 598 -30.29 17.37 -11.18
CA ALA A 598 -30.40 18.31 -12.29
C ALA A 598 -30.21 17.65 -13.67
N MET A 599 -29.31 16.67 -13.77
CA MET A 599 -29.09 15.94 -15.03
C MET A 599 -30.24 14.99 -15.37
N ALA A 600 -30.90 14.41 -14.37
CA ALA A 600 -32.05 13.52 -14.57
C ALA A 600 -33.30 14.23 -15.12
N GLU A 601 -33.35 15.57 -15.07
CA GLU A 601 -34.41 16.36 -15.72
C GLU A 601 -34.24 16.45 -17.24
N GLN A 602 -33.07 16.08 -17.77
CA GLN A 602 -32.77 16.15 -19.20
C GLN A 602 -33.35 14.95 -19.95
N GLN A 603 -33.91 15.20 -21.14
CA GLN A 603 -34.42 14.13 -22.01
C GLN A 603 -33.31 13.13 -22.35
N GLY A 604 -33.59 11.84 -22.17
CA GLY A 604 -32.64 10.75 -22.43
C GLY A 604 -31.70 10.44 -21.27
N VAL A 605 -31.90 11.05 -20.10
CA VAL A 605 -31.19 10.77 -18.86
C VAL A 605 -32.17 10.30 -17.80
N SER A 606 -31.78 9.31 -17.01
CA SER A 606 -32.50 8.87 -15.82
C SER A 606 -31.51 8.67 -14.69
N ALA A 607 -31.96 8.77 -13.45
CA ALA A 607 -31.13 8.50 -12.28
C ALA A 607 -31.85 7.56 -11.30
N VAL A 608 -31.07 6.73 -10.62
CA VAL A 608 -31.53 5.84 -9.55
C VAL A 608 -30.60 5.98 -8.35
N PHE A 609 -31.16 6.01 -7.14
CA PHE A 609 -30.43 6.41 -5.93
C PHE A 609 -30.39 5.27 -4.90
N PRO A 610 -29.31 4.44 -4.87
CA PRO A 610 -29.18 3.32 -3.93
C PRO A 610 -29.38 3.69 -2.45
N HIS A 611 -29.03 4.92 -2.06
CA HIS A 611 -29.18 5.41 -0.69
C HIS A 611 -30.63 5.49 -0.22
N ASP A 612 -31.62 5.61 -1.12
CA ASP A 612 -33.05 5.59 -0.75
C ASP A 612 -33.45 4.26 -0.11
N TYR A 613 -32.81 3.17 -0.57
CA TYR A 613 -32.98 1.85 0.01
C TYR A 613 -32.07 1.64 1.22
N LEU A 614 -30.80 2.05 1.11
CA LEU A 614 -29.78 1.75 2.12
C LEU A 614 -29.89 2.64 3.36
N CYS A 615 -30.39 3.87 3.26
CA CYS A 615 -30.41 4.86 4.36
C CYS A 615 -31.81 5.25 4.85
N LYS A 616 -32.85 4.47 4.49
CA LYS A 616 -34.28 4.77 4.72
C LYS A 616 -34.66 5.13 6.16
N SER A 617 -33.95 4.62 7.17
CA SER A 617 -34.25 4.82 8.60
C SER A 617 -33.49 6.00 9.24
N GLY A 618 -32.94 6.91 8.43
CA GLY A 618 -32.04 7.97 8.91
C GLY A 618 -30.62 7.46 9.25
N ARG A 619 -30.35 6.17 9.01
CA ARG A 619 -29.03 5.53 9.11
C ARG A 619 -28.82 4.60 7.92
N CYS A 620 -27.58 4.52 7.45
CA CYS A 620 -27.23 3.68 6.31
C CYS A 620 -26.93 2.25 6.78
N ALA A 621 -27.76 1.30 6.35
CA ALA A 621 -27.70 -0.10 6.74
C ALA A 621 -26.40 -0.76 6.26
N VAL A 622 -25.74 -1.48 7.17
CA VAL A 622 -24.53 -2.27 6.87
C VAL A 622 -24.79 -3.77 6.76
N ARG A 623 -25.96 -4.22 7.20
CA ARG A 623 -26.42 -5.62 7.12
C ARG A 623 -27.92 -5.70 6.93
N LYS A 624 -28.38 -6.81 6.36
CA LYS A 624 -29.79 -7.21 6.31
C LYS A 624 -29.88 -8.71 6.57
N GLU A 625 -30.88 -9.14 7.36
CA GLU A 625 -31.05 -10.56 7.73
C GLU A 625 -29.78 -11.18 8.38
N GLY A 626 -28.96 -10.36 9.04
CA GLY A 626 -27.69 -10.79 9.63
C GLY A 626 -26.51 -10.87 8.65
N ILE A 627 -26.73 -10.68 7.35
CA ILE A 627 -25.71 -10.75 6.30
C ILE A 627 -25.19 -9.35 5.95
N PRO A 628 -23.86 -9.13 5.91
CA PRO A 628 -23.24 -7.89 5.42
C PRO A 628 -23.75 -7.46 4.04
N LEU A 629 -24.10 -6.18 3.91
CA LEU A 629 -24.44 -5.56 2.62
C LEU A 629 -23.19 -5.08 1.85
N TYR A 630 -22.04 -5.05 2.51
CA TYR A 630 -20.77 -4.58 1.95
C TYR A 630 -19.70 -5.66 2.09
N LYS A 631 -18.79 -5.73 1.12
CA LYS A 631 -17.61 -6.62 1.18
C LYS A 631 -16.42 -5.95 1.88
N ASP A 632 -16.39 -4.62 1.93
CA ASP A 632 -15.36 -3.82 2.58
C ASP A 632 -15.93 -2.52 3.17
N GLU A 633 -15.19 -1.40 3.14
CA GLU A 633 -15.62 -0.12 3.68
C GLU A 633 -16.64 0.63 2.80
N HIS A 634 -16.78 0.27 1.51
CA HIS A 634 -17.57 1.06 0.57
C HIS A 634 -18.16 0.30 -0.64
N HIS A 635 -17.64 -0.88 -0.99
CA HIS A 635 -18.20 -1.73 -2.03
C HIS A 635 -19.30 -2.63 -1.48
N LEU A 636 -20.40 -2.77 -2.22
CA LEU A 636 -21.43 -3.74 -1.91
C LEU A 636 -20.87 -5.16 -2.04
N SER A 637 -21.36 -6.05 -1.17
CA SER A 637 -21.22 -7.50 -1.38
C SER A 637 -22.18 -7.94 -2.48
N ASP A 638 -21.98 -9.14 -3.05
CA ASP A 638 -22.94 -9.70 -4.00
C ASP A 638 -24.36 -9.76 -3.41
N TYR A 639 -24.48 -10.10 -2.13
CA TYR A 639 -25.76 -10.05 -1.42
C TYR A 639 -26.33 -8.62 -1.36
N GLY A 640 -25.49 -7.63 -1.04
CA GLY A 640 -25.90 -6.22 -1.01
C GLY A 640 -26.36 -5.70 -2.37
N ALA A 641 -25.63 -6.02 -3.43
CA ALA A 641 -25.99 -5.68 -4.80
C ALA A 641 -27.34 -6.29 -5.19
N LYS A 642 -27.55 -7.58 -4.91
CA LYS A 642 -28.82 -8.28 -5.19
C LYS A 642 -30.01 -7.68 -4.45
N LYS A 643 -29.81 -7.17 -3.23
CA LYS A 643 -30.87 -6.47 -2.49
C LYS A 643 -31.29 -5.14 -3.14
N LEU A 644 -30.49 -4.57 -4.04
CA LEU A 644 -30.84 -3.39 -4.83
C LEU A 644 -31.58 -3.71 -6.14
N GLU A 645 -31.68 -4.98 -6.53
CA GLU A 645 -32.30 -5.37 -7.81
C GLU A 645 -33.70 -4.75 -8.01
N PRO A 646 -34.63 -4.77 -7.05
CA PRO A 646 -35.97 -4.18 -7.29
C PRO A 646 -35.92 -2.67 -7.59
N LEU A 647 -34.96 -1.95 -7.00
CA LEU A 647 -34.77 -0.53 -7.23
C LEU A 647 -34.13 -0.27 -8.61
N LEU A 648 -33.08 -1.05 -8.94
CA LEU A 648 -32.36 -0.94 -10.21
C LEU A 648 -33.24 -1.35 -11.40
N ASP A 649 -33.98 -2.46 -11.27
CA ASP A 649 -34.85 -3.00 -12.31
C ASP A 649 -35.94 -2.00 -12.69
N LYS A 650 -36.55 -1.34 -11.70
CA LYS A 650 -37.54 -0.28 -11.93
C LYS A 650 -36.99 0.88 -12.78
N ALA A 651 -35.70 1.18 -12.67
CA ALA A 651 -35.05 2.22 -13.46
C ALA A 651 -34.56 1.72 -14.82
N ILE A 652 -34.20 0.44 -14.95
CA ILE A 652 -33.64 -0.17 -16.16
C ILE A 652 -34.73 -0.63 -17.13
N ASP A 653 -35.82 -1.21 -16.63
CA ASP A 653 -36.91 -1.78 -17.44
C ASP A 653 -37.45 -0.79 -18.52
N PRO A 654 -37.72 0.49 -18.21
CA PRO A 654 -38.14 1.45 -19.24
C PRO A 654 -37.11 1.65 -20.35
N LEU A 655 -35.81 1.60 -20.01
CA LEU A 655 -34.72 1.82 -20.97
C LEU A 655 -34.59 0.62 -21.92
N PHE A 656 -34.76 -0.59 -21.41
CA PHE A 656 -34.75 -1.82 -22.22
C PHE A 656 -36.00 -2.00 -23.08
N LYS A 657 -37.08 -1.26 -22.82
CA LYS A 657 -38.26 -1.23 -23.69
C LYS A 657 -38.15 -0.25 -24.85
N LEU A 658 -37.26 0.74 -24.74
CA LEU A 658 -37.00 1.74 -25.78
C LEU A 658 -35.97 1.25 -26.83
N SER A 659 -35.28 0.15 -26.53
CA SER A 659 -34.12 -0.38 -27.28
C SER A 659 -34.42 -1.49 -28.27
#